data_AF-A0A6I6S548-F1
#
_entry.id   AF-A0A6I6S548-F1
#
_cell.length_a   1.000
_cell.length_b   1.000
_cell.length_c   1.000
_cell.angle_alpha   90.00
_cell.angle_beta   90.00
_cell.angle_gamma   90.00
#
_symmetry.space_group_name_H-M   'P 1'
#
loop_
_entity.id
_entity.type
_entity.pdbx_description
1 polymer ?
#
loop_
_entity_poly.entity_id
_entity_poly.type
_entity_poly.pdbx_seq_one_letter_code
_entity_poly.pdbx_strand_id
1 'polypeptide(L)'
;MRLPHPDDHDKILASLRGALVDERPRDGHPRLQRVEENRARHHLVGVTLNAFARLGEGKELTGFEEKLVGPFRRMGFSDGQLAELGAVHAGAGKAAREAVFPEAIAGLTTERGYTEQDFRRDAPKMVVDILTQPNVKVVDLADPSVAAAPAGMREDALEAQPTAFSQAASAAGWSLTLHGRSSSSPAAERPGNGTDSGLFSLRADKLYCGQQGGDDHGTPEDEYYFGFVTTDRVRHTKYKSEVMEDMYTGTFRYFQGNTLWYGPVSDNGLVCTVDGWEQDDESGYEKYGGALDDILNALKDDLTDPSMWLELVQDILDGEIAKIIAEGIGIAIVVAIAAIIDACTSWMADDHLATTMAAFTPSALAGITGSYETRVEVDGRDHGEGMVYLFLSLDRLPQPLRTLTNAGSGKALGVKGGSVDGGASVEQWELNGKPEQQWTLQESDGHYVVWNAGSMRVLDVWQSGTEDGRNVDQWDYNKTPAQWWRLRHNDDSTYTLTNVNSGKVLDVEDGSHDNGANVRQWTSNGTPAQRWYINPDPDLPHPQAPYLRTFQGKDSVALGWGAKGGASDYTSMREWKLVDAGNGYFYLQNKYKTDAHDEACYLRTFQGNDHVALGGPAKGGASDYTSMREWNLIPTGLFSFLLQNKYKTDVGTEASYLRAFDGEDNVASGKSARGGASDDASKSEWLLTKLENGYFTLQNKYKAELG
;
A
#
# COMPACT_ATOMS: atom_id res chain seq x y z
N MET A 1 -1.36 -22.85 22.78
CA MET A 1 -2.28 -23.89 22.24
C MET A 1 -2.49 -23.71 20.73
N ARG A 2 -3.25 -24.59 20.08
CA ARG A 2 -3.41 -24.66 18.61
C ARG A 2 -4.53 -23.71 18.12
N LEU A 3 -4.49 -23.33 16.83
CA LEU A 3 -5.62 -22.79 16.05
C LEU A 3 -6.89 -23.64 16.24
N PRO A 4 -8.00 -23.36 15.53
CA PRO A 4 -8.90 -24.45 15.15
C PRO A 4 -8.06 -25.46 14.37
N HIS A 5 -7.47 -26.40 15.09
CA HIS A 5 -6.83 -27.57 14.58
C HIS A 5 -7.94 -28.62 14.57
N PRO A 6 -7.85 -29.61 13.68
CA PRO A 6 -8.62 -30.84 13.82
C PRO A 6 -8.74 -31.39 15.26
N ASP A 7 -7.84 -31.01 16.16
CA ASP A 7 -7.76 -31.47 17.55
C ASP A 7 -8.68 -30.72 18.51
N ASP A 8 -9.12 -29.50 18.18
CA ASP A 8 -10.07 -28.70 18.98
C ASP A 8 -11.52 -28.80 18.45
N HIS A 9 -11.73 -29.65 17.44
CA HIS A 9 -13.02 -29.87 16.75
C HIS A 9 -14.20 -30.10 17.72
N ASP A 10 -13.99 -30.87 18.79
CA ASP A 10 -15.03 -31.15 19.78
C ASP A 10 -15.46 -29.89 20.57
N LYS A 11 -14.52 -28.98 20.85
CA LYS A 11 -14.82 -27.69 21.51
C LYS A 11 -15.61 -26.78 20.57
N ILE A 12 -15.20 -26.70 19.31
CA ILE A 12 -15.90 -25.92 18.27
C ILE A 12 -17.34 -26.43 18.13
N LEU A 13 -17.54 -27.76 18.09
CA LEU A 13 -18.87 -28.37 18.05
C LEU A 13 -19.71 -28.05 19.29
N ALA A 14 -19.13 -28.10 20.48
CA ALA A 14 -19.83 -27.79 21.72
C ALA A 14 -20.29 -26.33 21.75
N SER A 15 -19.42 -25.39 21.38
CA SER A 15 -19.74 -23.96 21.28
C SER A 15 -20.81 -23.68 20.22
N LEU A 16 -20.68 -24.27 19.02
CA LEU A 16 -21.65 -24.13 17.94
C LEU A 16 -23.04 -24.68 18.34
N ARG A 17 -23.10 -25.79 19.07
CA ARG A 17 -24.36 -26.33 19.63
C ARG A 17 -24.95 -25.40 20.68
N GLY A 18 -24.12 -24.85 21.56
CA GLY A 18 -24.54 -23.84 22.54
C GLY A 18 -25.19 -22.63 21.86
N ALA A 19 -24.61 -22.16 20.75
CA ALA A 19 -25.12 -21.02 20.00
C ALA A 19 -26.41 -21.30 19.20
N LEU A 20 -26.52 -22.49 18.57
CA LEU A 20 -27.59 -22.78 17.60
C LEU A 20 -28.68 -23.76 18.08
N VAL A 21 -28.46 -24.49 19.17
CA VAL A 21 -29.33 -25.61 19.57
C VAL A 21 -29.83 -25.49 21.01
N ASP A 22 -29.01 -24.99 21.94
CA ASP A 22 -29.43 -24.87 23.34
C ASP A 22 -30.46 -23.73 23.54
N GLU A 23 -31.71 -24.07 23.87
CA GLU A 23 -32.80 -23.13 24.19
C GLU A 23 -32.68 -22.49 25.60
N ARG A 24 -31.49 -22.45 26.20
CA ARG A 24 -31.32 -21.83 27.53
C ARG A 24 -31.70 -20.35 27.45
N PRO A 25 -32.26 -19.75 28.53
CA PRO A 25 -32.50 -18.31 28.57
C PRO A 25 -31.21 -17.58 28.22
N ARG A 26 -31.27 -16.75 27.18
CA ARG A 26 -30.12 -15.95 26.71
C ARG A 26 -29.80 -14.80 27.68
N ASP A 27 -30.69 -14.59 28.65
CA ASP A 27 -30.53 -13.64 29.74
C ASP A 27 -29.40 -14.08 30.68
N GLY A 28 -28.23 -13.45 30.56
CA GLY A 28 -27.15 -13.53 31.54
C GLY A 28 -25.90 -14.32 31.14
N HIS A 29 -25.79 -14.83 29.91
CA HIS A 29 -24.55 -15.45 29.42
C HIS A 29 -23.89 -14.55 28.34
N PRO A 30 -22.83 -13.78 28.67
CA PRO A 30 -22.24 -12.76 27.78
C PRO A 30 -21.92 -13.27 26.37
N ARG A 31 -21.41 -14.50 26.26
CA ARG A 31 -21.12 -15.14 24.95
C ARG A 31 -22.35 -15.32 24.05
N LEU A 32 -23.53 -15.65 24.60
CA LEU A 32 -24.74 -15.86 23.79
C LEU A 32 -25.37 -14.52 23.36
N GLN A 33 -25.27 -13.50 24.21
CA GLN A 33 -25.67 -12.15 23.87
C GLN A 33 -24.83 -11.57 22.73
N ARG A 34 -23.50 -11.76 22.77
CA ARG A 34 -22.58 -11.39 21.66
C ARG A 34 -23.01 -12.01 20.33
N VAL A 35 -23.43 -13.27 20.32
CA VAL A 35 -23.85 -13.96 19.09
C VAL A 35 -25.07 -13.28 18.45
N GLU A 36 -26.04 -12.84 19.25
CA GLU A 36 -27.23 -12.12 18.76
C GLU A 36 -26.88 -10.73 18.22
N GLU A 37 -26.04 -10.00 18.96
CA GLU A 37 -25.60 -8.66 18.58
C GLU A 37 -24.76 -8.65 17.29
N ASN A 38 -24.16 -9.80 16.94
CA ASN A 38 -23.31 -9.97 15.77
C ASN A 38 -24.03 -10.48 14.52
N ARG A 39 -25.36 -10.57 14.54
CA ARG A 39 -26.17 -11.09 13.44
C ARG A 39 -25.79 -10.52 12.08
N ALA A 40 -25.58 -9.21 11.96
CA ALA A 40 -25.32 -8.54 10.68
C ALA A 40 -23.99 -8.96 10.04
N ARG A 41 -22.94 -9.21 10.83
CA ARG A 41 -21.61 -9.63 10.31
C ARG A 41 -21.50 -11.14 10.06
N HIS A 42 -22.42 -11.96 10.59
CA HIS A 42 -22.40 -13.43 10.44
C HIS A 42 -22.93 -13.96 9.10
N HIS A 43 -23.11 -13.10 8.08
CA HIS A 43 -23.62 -13.52 6.77
C HIS A 43 -22.76 -14.63 6.15
N LEU A 44 -21.44 -14.41 6.03
CA LEU A 44 -20.52 -15.38 5.46
C LEU A 44 -20.27 -16.59 6.37
N VAL A 45 -20.44 -16.44 7.69
CA VAL A 45 -20.39 -17.56 8.65
C VAL A 45 -21.49 -18.57 8.32
N GLY A 46 -22.73 -18.10 8.17
CA GLY A 46 -23.86 -18.98 7.86
C GLY A 46 -23.77 -19.60 6.47
N VAL A 47 -23.27 -18.87 5.46
CA VAL A 47 -22.99 -19.46 4.14
C VAL A 47 -21.94 -20.58 4.23
N THR A 48 -20.87 -20.36 5.00
CA THR A 48 -19.80 -21.34 5.20
C THR A 48 -20.33 -22.60 5.90
N LEU A 49 -21.10 -22.45 6.98
CA LEU A 49 -21.72 -23.58 7.67
C LEU A 49 -22.73 -24.34 6.80
N ASN A 50 -23.49 -23.65 5.94
CA ASN A 50 -24.38 -24.31 5.00
C ASN A 50 -23.59 -25.08 3.90
N ALA A 51 -22.45 -24.54 3.45
CA ALA A 51 -21.54 -25.24 2.54
C ALA A 51 -20.97 -26.52 3.19
N PHE A 52 -20.56 -26.44 4.46
CA PHE A 52 -20.16 -27.60 5.23
C PHE A 52 -21.26 -28.66 5.33
N ALA A 53 -22.53 -28.25 5.53
CA ALA A 53 -23.66 -29.17 5.59
C ALA A 53 -23.89 -29.86 4.23
N ARG A 54 -23.79 -29.11 3.13
CA ARG A 54 -23.86 -29.65 1.76
C ARG A 54 -22.77 -30.69 1.51
N LEU A 55 -21.54 -30.41 1.97
CA LEU A 55 -20.42 -31.33 1.87
C LEU A 55 -20.72 -32.66 2.60
N GLY A 56 -21.29 -32.60 3.80
CA GLY A 56 -21.71 -33.78 4.56
C GLY A 56 -22.80 -34.62 3.91
N GLU A 57 -23.67 -34.00 3.11
CA GLU A 57 -24.69 -34.66 2.31
C GLU A 57 -24.17 -35.18 0.95
N GLY A 58 -22.88 -34.98 0.66
CA GLY A 58 -22.27 -35.36 -0.62
C GLY A 58 -22.72 -34.51 -1.81
N LYS A 59 -23.19 -33.28 -1.56
CA LYS A 59 -23.60 -32.34 -2.60
C LYS A 59 -22.40 -31.55 -3.12
N GLU A 60 -22.41 -31.23 -4.41
CA GLU A 60 -21.37 -30.39 -5.02
C GLU A 60 -21.46 -28.95 -4.51
N LEU A 61 -20.32 -28.38 -4.10
CA LEU A 61 -20.21 -26.98 -3.71
C LEU A 61 -20.18 -26.09 -4.94
N THR A 62 -20.74 -24.88 -4.83
CA THR A 62 -20.55 -23.85 -5.85
C THR A 62 -19.10 -23.36 -5.84
N GLY A 63 -18.67 -22.66 -6.90
CA GLY A 63 -17.36 -22.02 -6.92
C GLY A 63 -17.15 -20.98 -5.80
N PHE A 64 -18.24 -20.36 -5.31
CA PHE A 64 -18.18 -19.43 -4.18
C PHE A 64 -18.07 -20.16 -2.84
N GLU A 65 -18.87 -21.22 -2.65
CA GLU A 65 -18.78 -22.08 -1.46
C GLU A 65 -17.40 -22.73 -1.35
N GLU A 66 -16.81 -23.18 -2.46
CA GLU A 66 -15.47 -23.77 -2.48
C GLU A 66 -14.38 -22.75 -2.07
N LYS A 67 -14.53 -21.46 -2.41
CA LYS A 67 -13.62 -20.39 -1.94
C LYS A 67 -13.71 -20.18 -0.43
N LEU A 68 -14.88 -20.40 0.19
CA LEU A 68 -15.06 -20.32 1.64
C LEU A 68 -14.56 -21.58 2.35
N VAL A 69 -14.75 -22.76 1.76
CA VAL A 69 -14.36 -24.06 2.35
C VAL A 69 -12.85 -24.34 2.19
N GLY A 70 -12.26 -23.96 1.06
CA GLY A 70 -10.85 -24.23 0.74
C GLY A 70 -9.83 -23.80 1.80
N PRO A 71 -9.93 -22.59 2.40
CA PRO A 71 -9.09 -22.17 3.50
C PRO A 71 -9.10 -23.14 4.69
N PHE A 72 -10.27 -23.65 5.09
CA PHE A 72 -10.37 -24.61 6.20
C PHE A 72 -9.66 -25.94 5.92
N ARG A 73 -9.74 -26.42 4.68
CA ARG A 73 -8.97 -27.60 4.24
C ARG A 73 -7.47 -27.35 4.32
N ARG A 74 -7.00 -26.16 3.93
CA ARG A 74 -5.58 -25.77 4.06
C ARG A 74 -5.13 -25.64 5.52
N MET A 75 -6.03 -25.22 6.40
CA MET A 75 -5.82 -25.22 7.85
C MET A 75 -5.85 -26.63 8.48
N GLY A 76 -6.15 -27.67 7.70
CA GLY A 76 -6.03 -29.07 8.11
C GLY A 76 -7.34 -29.77 8.44
N PHE A 77 -8.49 -29.09 8.35
CA PHE A 77 -9.80 -29.72 8.57
C PHE A 77 -10.09 -30.77 7.50
N SER A 78 -10.51 -31.96 7.94
CA SER A 78 -11.05 -32.97 7.04
C SER A 78 -12.49 -32.64 6.65
N ASP A 79 -12.90 -33.08 5.45
CA ASP A 79 -14.29 -32.92 4.99
C ASP A 79 -15.31 -33.52 5.96
N GLY A 80 -14.95 -34.59 6.70
CA GLY A 80 -15.78 -35.17 7.75
C GLY A 80 -15.98 -34.24 8.94
N GLN A 81 -14.92 -33.57 9.41
CA GLN A 81 -15.02 -32.59 10.49
C GLN A 81 -15.85 -31.38 10.06
N LEU A 82 -15.62 -30.88 8.85
CA LEU A 82 -16.44 -29.80 8.30
C LEU A 82 -17.91 -30.23 8.22
N ALA A 83 -18.20 -31.42 7.71
CA ALA A 83 -19.56 -31.98 7.67
C ALA A 83 -20.24 -32.03 9.04
N GLU A 84 -19.52 -32.37 10.11
CA GLU A 84 -20.06 -32.37 11.47
C GLU A 84 -20.44 -30.96 11.95
N LEU A 85 -19.64 -29.94 11.65
CA LEU A 85 -19.98 -28.54 11.93
C LEU A 85 -21.22 -28.11 11.13
N GLY A 86 -21.28 -28.47 9.85
CA GLY A 86 -22.42 -28.22 8.99
C GLY A 86 -23.71 -28.89 9.49
N ALA A 87 -23.61 -30.11 10.02
CA ALA A 87 -24.76 -30.85 10.55
C ALA A 87 -25.40 -30.14 11.76
N VAL A 88 -24.62 -29.46 12.61
CA VAL A 88 -25.16 -28.65 13.71
C VAL A 88 -26.00 -27.50 13.16
N HIS A 89 -25.51 -26.81 12.12
CA HIS A 89 -26.24 -25.74 11.47
C HIS A 89 -27.53 -26.24 10.78
N ALA A 90 -27.44 -27.32 10.00
CA ALA A 90 -28.59 -27.88 9.29
C ALA A 90 -29.66 -28.46 10.23
N GLY A 91 -29.25 -28.98 11.39
CA GLY A 91 -30.14 -29.49 12.43
C GLY A 91 -30.83 -28.39 13.26
N ALA A 92 -30.34 -27.15 13.22
CA ALA A 92 -30.90 -26.04 13.98
C ALA A 92 -32.23 -25.54 13.39
N GLY A 93 -33.22 -25.34 14.26
CA GLY A 93 -34.51 -24.77 13.89
C GLY A 93 -34.36 -23.37 13.27
N LYS A 94 -35.29 -22.99 12.39
CA LYS A 94 -35.26 -21.70 11.68
C LYS A 94 -35.13 -20.51 12.65
N ALA A 95 -35.89 -20.52 13.76
CA ALA A 95 -35.84 -19.47 14.77
C ALA A 95 -34.47 -19.34 15.46
N ALA A 96 -33.77 -20.46 15.70
CA ALA A 96 -32.43 -20.44 16.27
C ALA A 96 -31.41 -19.88 15.27
N ARG A 97 -31.53 -20.24 13.99
CA ARG A 97 -30.70 -19.66 12.92
C ARG A 97 -30.98 -18.17 12.71
N GLU A 98 -32.23 -17.73 12.79
CA GLU A 98 -32.60 -16.31 12.67
C GLU A 98 -32.08 -15.42 13.81
N ALA A 99 -31.79 -16.02 14.97
CA ALA A 99 -31.15 -15.32 16.08
C ALA A 99 -29.66 -15.03 15.85
N VAL A 100 -29.00 -15.84 15.02
CA VAL A 100 -27.54 -15.78 14.82
C VAL A 100 -27.16 -15.21 13.46
N PHE A 101 -27.97 -15.46 12.43
CA PHE A 101 -27.68 -15.12 11.04
C PHE A 101 -28.70 -14.14 10.46
N PRO A 102 -28.31 -13.32 9.46
CA PRO A 102 -29.26 -12.50 8.72
C PRO A 102 -30.38 -13.36 8.12
N GLU A 103 -31.58 -12.80 7.95
CA GLU A 103 -32.75 -13.53 7.46
C GLU A 103 -32.47 -14.26 6.12
N ALA A 104 -31.75 -13.61 5.21
CA ALA A 104 -31.36 -14.17 3.92
C ALA A 104 -30.54 -15.48 4.05
N ILE A 105 -29.79 -15.63 5.14
CA ILE A 105 -28.91 -16.76 5.40
C ILE A 105 -29.56 -17.80 6.31
N ALA A 106 -30.33 -17.36 7.30
CA ALA A 106 -31.05 -18.25 8.20
C ALA A 106 -32.04 -19.17 7.47
N GLY A 107 -32.53 -18.75 6.30
CA GLY A 107 -33.42 -19.53 5.44
C GLY A 107 -32.72 -20.47 4.46
N LEU A 108 -31.38 -20.53 4.42
CA LEU A 108 -30.67 -21.42 3.50
C LEU A 108 -31.00 -22.89 3.78
N THR A 109 -31.05 -23.66 2.69
CA THR A 109 -31.23 -25.11 2.73
C THR A 109 -30.05 -25.75 2.02
N THR A 110 -29.76 -27.00 2.36
CA THR A 110 -28.71 -27.75 1.69
C THR A 110 -29.07 -28.12 0.26
N GLU A 111 -30.29 -27.92 -0.23
CA GLU A 111 -30.69 -28.27 -1.61
C GLU A 111 -30.02 -27.38 -2.66
N ARG A 112 -29.99 -26.06 -2.44
CA ARG A 112 -29.42 -25.10 -3.39
C ARG A 112 -28.12 -24.52 -2.84
N GLY A 113 -27.06 -24.57 -3.65
CA GLY A 113 -25.78 -23.95 -3.28
C GLY A 113 -25.83 -22.43 -3.41
N TYR A 114 -25.06 -21.75 -2.56
CA TYR A 114 -24.95 -20.29 -2.54
C TYR A 114 -23.91 -19.82 -3.57
N THR A 115 -24.31 -19.00 -4.53
CA THR A 115 -23.43 -18.56 -5.64
C THR A 115 -22.89 -17.16 -5.43
N GLU A 116 -21.90 -16.77 -6.24
CA GLU A 116 -21.42 -15.38 -6.29
C GLU A 116 -22.53 -14.39 -6.67
N GLN A 117 -23.49 -14.80 -7.51
CA GLN A 117 -24.66 -13.99 -7.83
C GLN A 117 -25.58 -13.79 -6.61
N ASP A 118 -25.74 -14.82 -5.77
CA ASP A 118 -26.45 -14.69 -4.51
C ASP A 118 -25.72 -13.73 -3.56
N PHE A 119 -24.39 -13.82 -3.48
CA PHE A 119 -23.57 -12.85 -2.73
C PHE A 119 -23.78 -11.41 -3.22
N ARG A 120 -23.66 -11.16 -4.53
CA ARG A 120 -23.85 -9.83 -5.11
C ARG A 120 -25.25 -9.27 -4.86
N ARG A 121 -26.27 -10.12 -4.79
CA ARG A 121 -27.64 -9.72 -4.43
C ARG A 121 -27.75 -9.32 -2.95
N ASP A 122 -27.14 -10.10 -2.06
CA ASP A 122 -27.34 -9.96 -0.61
C ASP A 122 -26.36 -8.94 0.04
N ALA A 123 -25.19 -8.74 -0.56
CA ALA A 123 -24.12 -7.90 -0.04
C ALA A 123 -24.53 -6.44 0.25
N PRO A 124 -25.31 -5.73 -0.59
CA PRO A 124 -25.72 -4.36 -0.29
C PRO A 124 -26.47 -4.23 1.04
N LYS A 125 -27.42 -5.15 1.29
CA LYS A 125 -28.18 -5.17 2.55
C LYS A 125 -27.27 -5.54 3.73
N MET A 126 -26.41 -6.55 3.57
CA MET A 126 -25.43 -6.94 4.58
C MET A 126 -24.56 -5.76 4.99
N VAL A 127 -24.05 -4.98 4.04
CA VAL A 127 -23.20 -3.82 4.34
C VAL A 127 -23.97 -2.73 5.10
N VAL A 128 -25.19 -2.41 4.66
CA VAL A 128 -26.03 -1.44 5.38
C VAL A 128 -26.30 -1.90 6.80
N ASP A 129 -26.65 -3.18 6.98
CA ASP A 129 -26.93 -3.76 8.29
C ASP A 129 -25.67 -3.71 9.19
N ILE A 130 -24.45 -3.95 8.67
CA ILE A 130 -23.18 -3.82 9.41
C ILE A 130 -22.88 -2.37 9.76
N LEU A 131 -22.91 -1.47 8.79
CA LEU A 131 -22.44 -0.08 8.97
C LEU A 131 -23.40 0.79 9.79
N THR A 132 -24.62 0.32 10.02
CA THR A 132 -25.62 1.00 10.87
C THR A 132 -25.67 0.47 12.30
N GLN A 133 -24.83 -0.51 12.66
CA GLN A 133 -24.79 -1.03 14.03
C GLN A 133 -24.20 0.01 15.00
N PRO A 134 -24.67 0.03 16.26
CA PRO A 134 -24.23 1.02 17.25
C PRO A 134 -22.74 0.90 17.64
N ASN A 135 -22.11 -0.23 17.35
CA ASN A 135 -20.68 -0.49 17.53
C ASN A 135 -19.85 -0.21 16.26
N VAL A 136 -20.44 0.44 15.26
CA VAL A 136 -19.75 0.98 14.08
C VAL A 136 -19.81 2.51 14.10
N LYS A 137 -18.67 3.14 13.92
CA LYS A 137 -18.50 4.59 13.91
C LYS A 137 -17.99 5.03 12.54
N VAL A 138 -18.71 5.95 11.88
CA VAL A 138 -18.26 6.57 10.63
C VAL A 138 -17.69 7.95 10.94
N VAL A 139 -16.46 8.20 10.50
CA VAL A 139 -15.69 9.41 10.74
C VAL A 139 -15.48 10.11 9.39
N ASP A 140 -16.03 11.32 9.21
CA ASP A 140 -15.81 12.11 8.01
C ASP A 140 -14.60 13.05 8.19
N LEU A 141 -13.51 12.79 7.47
CA LEU A 141 -12.29 13.59 7.51
C LEU A 141 -12.43 14.98 6.86
N ALA A 142 -13.53 15.25 6.16
CA ALA A 142 -13.84 16.60 5.70
C ALA A 142 -14.41 17.48 6.82
N ASP A 143 -14.91 16.89 7.91
CA ASP A 143 -15.44 17.63 9.05
C ASP A 143 -14.30 18.33 9.81
N PRO A 144 -14.29 19.68 9.88
CA PRO A 144 -13.23 20.42 10.57
C PRO A 144 -13.20 20.16 12.08
N SER A 145 -14.25 19.59 12.68
CA SER A 145 -14.25 19.13 14.08
C SER A 145 -13.53 17.79 14.29
N VAL A 146 -13.34 17.03 13.21
CA VAL A 146 -12.62 15.76 13.18
C VAL A 146 -11.16 15.96 12.74
N ALA A 147 -10.89 16.98 11.92
CA ALA A 147 -9.63 17.18 11.18
C ALA A 147 -8.39 17.56 12.03
N ALA A 148 -8.46 17.58 13.35
CA ALA A 148 -7.28 17.79 14.19
C ALA A 148 -7.52 17.32 15.63
N ALA A 149 -7.19 16.06 15.93
CA ALA A 149 -6.44 15.86 17.16
C ALA A 149 -4.99 16.21 16.82
N PRO A 150 -4.42 17.33 17.32
CA PRO A 150 -3.01 17.59 17.13
C PRO A 150 -2.21 16.40 17.67
N ALA A 151 -1.17 15.97 16.95
CA ALA A 151 -0.20 15.02 17.48
C ALA A 151 0.24 15.46 18.88
N GLY A 152 -0.14 14.68 19.90
CA GLY A 152 -0.03 15.07 21.31
C GLY A 152 -1.36 15.39 22.01
N MET A 153 -2.42 14.61 21.75
CA MET A 153 -3.63 14.60 22.60
C MET A 153 -3.20 14.55 24.09
N ARG A 154 -3.60 15.57 24.84
CA ARG A 154 -3.19 15.73 26.24
C ARG A 154 -3.80 14.61 27.10
N GLU A 155 -3.03 14.17 28.09
CA GLU A 155 -3.39 13.12 29.06
C GLU A 155 -4.71 13.39 29.81
N ASP A 156 -5.20 14.64 29.81
CA ASP A 156 -6.41 15.10 30.52
C ASP A 156 -7.70 15.10 29.66
N ALA A 157 -7.62 14.78 28.36
CA ALA A 157 -8.74 14.90 27.42
C ALA A 157 -9.51 13.59 27.15
N LEU A 158 -9.11 12.47 27.77
CA LEU A 158 -9.76 11.18 27.56
C LEU A 158 -10.97 11.05 28.49
N GLU A 159 -12.14 10.80 27.90
CA GLU A 159 -13.38 10.59 28.64
C GLU A 159 -13.21 9.42 29.63
N ALA A 160 -13.33 9.71 30.92
CA ALA A 160 -13.19 8.73 31.99
C ALA A 160 -14.38 7.74 32.08
N GLN A 161 -15.32 7.78 31.13
CA GLN A 161 -16.55 6.98 31.14
C GLN A 161 -16.82 6.38 29.76
N PRO A 162 -17.31 5.11 29.70
CA PRO A 162 -17.71 4.46 28.46
C PRO A 162 -18.75 5.27 27.67
N THR A 163 -18.51 5.48 26.38
CA THR A 163 -19.48 6.10 25.46
C THR A 163 -20.58 5.11 25.05
N ALA A 164 -21.66 5.59 24.43
CA ALA A 164 -22.67 4.69 23.85
C ALA A 164 -22.06 3.73 22.80
N PHE A 165 -21.08 4.21 22.03
CA PHE A 165 -20.32 3.38 21.09
C PHE A 165 -19.50 2.31 21.81
N SER A 166 -18.76 2.68 22.85
CA SER A 166 -17.91 1.74 23.57
C SER A 166 -18.74 0.68 24.32
N GLN A 167 -19.93 1.04 24.82
CA GLN A 167 -20.88 0.10 25.40
C GLN A 167 -21.45 -0.87 24.36
N ALA A 168 -21.77 -0.40 23.16
CA ALA A 168 -22.21 -1.26 22.08
C ALA A 168 -21.09 -2.18 21.58
N ALA A 169 -19.85 -1.66 21.49
CA ALA A 169 -18.67 -2.43 21.12
C ALA A 169 -18.38 -3.56 22.11
N SER A 170 -18.48 -3.25 23.41
CA SER A 170 -18.38 -4.18 24.52
C SER A 170 -19.35 -5.35 24.36
N ALA A 171 -20.64 -5.01 24.23
CA ALA A 171 -21.71 -5.99 24.19
C ALA A 171 -21.64 -6.88 22.94
N ALA A 172 -21.15 -6.32 21.81
CA ALA A 172 -20.95 -7.07 20.57
C ALA A 172 -19.65 -7.89 20.56
N GLY A 173 -18.65 -7.54 21.38
CA GLY A 173 -17.30 -8.11 21.35
C GLY A 173 -16.48 -7.68 20.13
N TRP A 174 -16.93 -6.66 19.39
CA TRP A 174 -16.17 -6.06 18.29
C TRP A 174 -16.58 -4.62 17.99
N SER A 175 -15.73 -3.89 17.28
CA SER A 175 -16.05 -2.56 16.76
C SER A 175 -15.37 -2.23 15.44
N LEU A 176 -15.94 -1.27 14.71
CA LEU A 176 -15.34 -0.69 13.52
C LEU A 176 -15.38 0.83 13.59
N THR A 177 -14.23 1.46 13.38
CA THR A 177 -14.14 2.89 13.04
C THR A 177 -13.80 3.04 11.56
N LEU A 178 -14.79 3.44 10.76
CA LEU A 178 -14.67 3.67 9.32
C LEU A 178 -14.37 5.14 9.04
N HIS A 179 -13.22 5.42 8.45
CA HIS A 179 -12.80 6.76 8.04
C HIS A 179 -13.15 7.00 6.57
N GLY A 180 -14.01 7.97 6.34
CA GLY A 180 -14.47 8.45 5.04
C GLY A 180 -14.06 9.89 4.78
N ARG A 181 -14.27 10.37 3.56
CA ARG A 181 -14.20 11.81 3.28
C ARG A 181 -15.31 12.23 2.33
N SER A 182 -16.18 13.13 2.78
CA SER A 182 -17.18 13.74 1.89
C SER A 182 -16.54 14.76 0.95
N SER A 183 -17.06 14.88 -0.28
CA SER A 183 -16.61 15.89 -1.23
C SER A 183 -17.28 17.23 -0.94
N SER A 184 -16.52 18.33 -0.87
CA SER A 184 -17.07 19.69 -0.67
C SER A 184 -17.80 20.27 -1.90
N SER A 185 -18.03 19.48 -2.95
CA SER A 185 -18.68 19.92 -4.19
C SER A 185 -19.65 18.87 -4.75
N PRO A 186 -20.88 19.24 -5.17
CA PRO A 186 -21.88 18.29 -5.70
C PRO A 186 -21.54 17.69 -7.10
N ALA A 187 -20.32 17.87 -7.60
CA ALA A 187 -19.91 17.46 -8.94
C ALA A 187 -18.40 17.22 -9.04
N ALA A 188 -17.81 16.49 -8.09
CA ALA A 188 -16.46 15.97 -8.29
C ALA A 188 -16.55 14.80 -9.29
N GLU A 189 -15.92 14.95 -10.45
CA GLU A 189 -15.66 13.86 -11.38
C GLU A 189 -15.13 12.64 -10.61
N ARG A 190 -15.58 11.46 -11.04
CA ARG A 190 -15.04 10.16 -10.64
C ARG A 190 -13.53 10.28 -10.47
N PRO A 191 -12.93 9.85 -9.34
CA PRO A 191 -11.51 9.57 -9.34
C PRO A 191 -11.28 8.56 -10.47
N GLY A 192 -10.58 8.99 -11.53
CA GLY A 192 -10.19 8.08 -12.59
C GLY A 192 -9.34 6.97 -11.98
N ASN A 193 -9.51 5.73 -12.44
CA ASN A 193 -8.60 4.62 -12.12
C ASN A 193 -7.16 5.11 -12.35
N GLY A 194 -6.40 5.32 -11.26
CA GLY A 194 -5.11 6.00 -11.29
C GLY A 194 -4.97 7.21 -10.34
N THR A 195 -5.78 7.32 -9.28
CA THR A 195 -5.43 8.22 -8.17
C THR A 195 -4.11 7.76 -7.56
N ASP A 196 -3.12 8.66 -7.52
CA ASP A 196 -1.87 8.50 -6.79
C ASP A 196 -2.21 8.18 -5.33
N SER A 197 -2.24 6.89 -5.00
CA SER A 197 -2.70 6.39 -3.71
C SER A 197 -1.71 6.72 -2.59
N GLY A 198 -0.66 7.49 -2.89
CA GLY A 198 0.36 7.90 -1.94
C GLY A 198 1.12 6.71 -1.37
N LEU A 199 2.23 6.97 -0.68
CA LEU A 199 2.80 5.98 0.21
C LEU A 199 2.32 6.28 1.60
N PHE A 200 1.93 5.25 2.32
CA PHE A 200 1.43 5.37 3.67
C PHE A 200 2.20 4.46 4.61
N SER A 201 2.24 4.87 5.87
CA SER A 201 2.62 4.02 6.98
C SER A 201 1.54 4.05 8.04
N LEU A 202 1.13 2.88 8.49
CA LEU A 202 0.28 2.74 9.66
C LEU A 202 1.13 2.30 10.85
N ARG A 203 1.00 3.00 11.98
CA ARG A 203 1.73 2.75 13.21
C ARG A 203 0.81 2.62 14.41
N ALA A 204 1.18 1.80 15.39
CA ALA A 204 0.54 1.75 16.70
C ALA A 204 1.39 2.51 17.72
N ASP A 205 1.09 3.77 18.01
CA ASP A 205 2.01 4.61 18.78
C ASP A 205 2.00 4.30 20.28
N LYS A 206 0.79 4.24 20.83
CA LYS A 206 0.59 4.16 22.28
C LYS A 206 -0.75 3.55 22.61
N LEU A 207 -0.84 3.11 23.85
CA LEU A 207 -2.04 2.62 24.48
C LEU A 207 -2.30 3.44 25.75
N TYR A 208 -3.56 3.73 26.05
CA TYR A 208 -4.00 4.32 27.31
C TYR A 208 -4.93 3.37 28.05
N CYS A 209 -4.64 3.12 29.32
CA CYS A 209 -5.53 2.39 30.20
C CYS A 209 -6.64 3.32 30.70
N GLY A 210 -7.85 3.18 30.17
CA GLY A 210 -9.00 3.95 30.60
C GLY A 210 -9.62 3.43 31.89
N GLN A 211 -9.61 2.12 32.05
CA GLN A 211 -10.05 1.42 33.24
C GLN A 211 -9.18 0.17 33.35
N GLN A 212 -8.51 0.02 34.49
CA GLN A 212 -7.74 -1.18 34.80
C GLN A 212 -8.68 -2.37 35.01
N GLY A 213 -8.24 -3.55 34.58
CA GLY A 213 -8.86 -4.80 34.95
C GLY A 213 -8.42 -5.32 36.32
N GLY A 214 -9.02 -6.40 36.77
CA GLY A 214 -8.57 -7.09 37.97
C GLY A 214 -9.23 -8.43 38.13
N ASP A 215 -8.40 -9.39 38.51
CA ASP A 215 -8.87 -10.59 39.18
C ASP A 215 -9.46 -10.24 40.55
N ASP A 216 -10.28 -11.12 41.11
CA ASP A 216 -10.90 -10.98 42.43
C ASP A 216 -9.88 -10.90 43.61
N HIS A 217 -8.58 -10.72 43.34
CA HIS A 217 -7.49 -10.80 44.30
C HIS A 217 -6.68 -9.49 44.48
N GLY A 218 -7.00 -8.44 43.74
CA GLY A 218 -6.57 -7.08 44.06
C GLY A 218 -5.10 -6.80 43.75
N THR A 219 -4.52 -7.52 42.78
CA THR A 219 -3.21 -7.23 42.18
C THR A 219 -3.38 -6.91 40.70
N PRO A 220 -2.67 -5.90 40.15
CA PRO A 220 -2.56 -5.63 38.71
C PRO A 220 -1.66 -6.70 38.08
N GLU A 221 -2.18 -7.89 37.79
CA GLU A 221 -1.44 -8.93 37.06
C GLU A 221 -1.87 -9.02 35.59
N ASP A 222 -2.67 -8.07 35.11
CA ASP A 222 -3.19 -8.07 33.74
C ASP A 222 -2.06 -7.82 32.72
N GLU A 223 -1.82 -8.84 31.89
CA GLU A 223 -0.79 -8.90 30.86
C GLU A 223 -1.45 -8.93 29.47
N TYR A 224 -1.37 -7.83 28.71
CA TYR A 224 -2.00 -7.73 27.39
C TYR A 224 -0.98 -7.89 26.28
N TYR A 225 -1.37 -8.55 25.20
CA TYR A 225 -0.71 -8.35 23.91
C TYR A 225 -1.73 -8.10 22.80
N PHE A 226 -1.27 -7.42 21.76
CA PHE A 226 -2.10 -7.02 20.64
C PHE A 226 -1.59 -7.67 19.36
N GLY A 227 -2.53 -8.32 18.69
CA GLY A 227 -2.37 -8.80 17.35
C GLY A 227 -2.86 -7.77 16.35
N PHE A 228 -2.05 -7.42 15.36
CA PHE A 228 -2.44 -6.48 14.31
C PHE A 228 -2.42 -7.19 12.96
N VAL A 229 -3.54 -7.18 12.24
CA VAL A 229 -3.57 -7.61 10.85
C VAL A 229 -4.00 -6.44 10.01
N THR A 230 -3.10 -5.98 9.13
CA THR A 230 -3.46 -4.96 8.16
C THR A 230 -3.63 -5.58 6.79
N THR A 231 -4.59 -5.08 6.04
CA THR A 231 -4.90 -5.54 4.71
C THR A 231 -5.25 -4.36 3.82
N ASP A 232 -4.67 -4.38 2.62
CA ASP A 232 -5.24 -3.78 1.43
C ASP A 232 -5.52 -4.89 0.39
N ARG A 233 -5.94 -4.54 -0.83
CA ARG A 233 -6.21 -5.52 -1.91
C ARG A 233 -4.98 -6.37 -2.29
N VAL A 234 -3.77 -5.82 -2.13
CA VAL A 234 -2.52 -6.32 -2.72
C VAL A 234 -1.58 -6.90 -1.66
N ARG A 235 -1.63 -6.39 -0.42
CA ARG A 235 -0.68 -6.61 0.66
C ARG A 235 -1.41 -6.82 1.97
N HIS A 236 -0.84 -7.73 2.75
CA HIS A 236 -1.25 -8.04 4.10
C HIS A 236 -0.01 -8.07 4.98
N THR A 237 -0.08 -7.43 6.15
CA THR A 237 1.01 -7.51 7.14
C THR A 237 0.45 -7.88 8.50
N LYS A 238 1.29 -8.55 9.28
CA LYS A 238 1.00 -9.01 10.63
C LYS A 238 2.05 -8.48 11.57
N TYR A 239 1.61 -8.05 12.73
CA TYR A 239 2.48 -7.59 13.78
C TYR A 239 1.92 -8.00 15.14
N LYS A 240 2.75 -8.65 15.96
CA LYS A 240 2.44 -8.95 17.36
C LYS A 240 3.16 -7.91 18.21
N SER A 241 2.45 -7.24 19.12
CA SER A 241 3.12 -6.41 20.11
C SER A 241 3.92 -7.24 21.10
N GLU A 242 4.81 -6.56 21.80
CA GLU A 242 5.24 -6.98 23.12
C GLU A 242 4.04 -7.14 24.07
N VAL A 243 4.28 -7.88 25.14
CA VAL A 243 3.40 -7.89 26.29
C VAL A 243 3.45 -6.51 26.97
N MET A 244 2.27 -6.02 27.33
CA MET A 244 2.06 -4.84 28.17
C MET A 244 1.64 -5.29 29.57
N GLU A 245 2.57 -5.17 30.51
CA GLU A 245 2.34 -5.46 31.94
C GLU A 245 1.92 -4.18 32.71
N ASP A 246 1.38 -4.36 33.91
CA ASP A 246 1.15 -3.30 34.91
C ASP A 246 0.12 -2.23 34.46
N MET A 247 -0.99 -2.66 33.86
CA MET A 247 -1.96 -1.78 33.21
C MET A 247 -2.87 -0.98 34.16
N TYR A 248 -2.30 0.02 34.86
CA TYR A 248 -3.04 0.89 35.77
C TYR A 248 -3.91 1.92 35.06
N THR A 249 -5.12 2.15 35.62
CA THR A 249 -6.04 3.20 35.17
C THR A 249 -5.33 4.54 35.07
N GLY A 250 -5.49 5.22 33.93
CA GLY A 250 -4.91 6.54 33.67
C GLY A 250 -3.48 6.51 33.15
N THR A 251 -2.88 5.34 32.91
CA THR A 251 -1.50 5.25 32.42
C THR A 251 -1.38 5.03 30.92
N PHE A 252 -0.30 5.53 30.33
CA PHE A 252 0.08 5.24 28.95
C PHE A 252 1.14 4.13 28.88
N ARG A 253 1.09 3.36 27.79
CA ARG A 253 2.14 2.45 27.31
C ARG A 253 2.46 2.76 25.86
N TYR A 254 3.68 2.45 25.43
CA TYR A 254 4.18 2.78 24.09
C TYR A 254 4.73 1.51 23.44
N PHE A 255 4.36 1.28 22.18
CA PHE A 255 4.79 0.10 21.45
C PHE A 255 6.23 0.22 20.95
N GLN A 256 7.00 -0.86 21.08
CA GLN A 256 8.35 -0.99 20.52
C GLN A 256 8.28 -1.51 19.06
N GLY A 257 8.89 -0.79 18.11
CA GLY A 257 8.82 -1.21 16.69
C GLY A 257 7.40 -1.07 16.12
N ASN A 258 6.82 0.12 16.27
CA ASN A 258 5.40 0.39 16.10
C ASN A 258 4.83 0.40 14.66
N THR A 259 5.60 0.03 13.63
CA THR A 259 5.12 0.10 12.24
C THR A 259 4.34 -1.15 11.88
N LEU A 260 3.03 -1.01 11.73
CA LEU A 260 2.11 -2.11 11.41
C LEU A 260 2.10 -2.41 9.91
N TRP A 261 2.13 -1.36 9.07
CA TRP A 261 2.04 -1.48 7.62
C TRP A 261 2.78 -0.36 6.91
N TYR A 262 3.27 -0.67 5.71
CA TYR A 262 3.91 0.29 4.83
C TYR A 262 3.68 -0.04 3.35
N GLY A 263 3.41 0.99 2.55
CA GLY A 263 3.45 0.89 1.10
C GLY A 263 2.45 1.79 0.39
N PRO A 264 2.30 1.62 -0.93
CA PRO A 264 1.20 2.22 -1.66
C PRO A 264 -0.08 1.50 -1.26
N VAL A 265 -1.13 2.25 -0.94
CA VAL A 265 -2.41 1.62 -0.61
C VAL A 265 -3.14 1.30 -1.91
N SER A 266 -3.80 0.15 -1.97
CA SER A 266 -4.68 -0.16 -3.10
C SER A 266 -5.89 0.78 -3.21
N ASP A 267 -6.54 0.82 -4.36
CA ASP A 267 -7.77 1.60 -4.59
C ASP A 267 -8.99 1.14 -3.75
N ASN A 268 -8.84 0.13 -2.88
CA ASN A 268 -9.90 -0.42 -2.04
C ASN A 268 -9.84 0.06 -0.57
N GLY A 269 -8.86 0.91 -0.24
CA GLY A 269 -8.64 1.37 1.12
C GLY A 269 -7.69 0.49 1.93
N LEU A 270 -7.58 0.80 3.22
CA LEU A 270 -6.72 0.11 4.18
C LEU A 270 -7.55 -0.28 5.41
N VAL A 271 -7.47 -1.54 5.86
CA VAL A 271 -8.08 -2.00 7.10
C VAL A 271 -6.99 -2.49 8.05
N CYS A 272 -7.05 -2.06 9.31
CA CYS A 272 -6.28 -2.60 10.41
C CYS A 272 -7.24 -3.28 11.39
N THR A 273 -7.12 -4.59 11.51
CA THR A 273 -7.78 -5.40 12.54
C THR A 273 -6.83 -5.51 13.72
N VAL A 274 -7.33 -5.25 14.91
CA VAL A 274 -6.61 -5.36 16.18
C VAL A 274 -7.35 -6.36 17.06
N ASP A 275 -6.66 -7.41 17.46
CA ASP A 275 -7.15 -8.42 18.38
C ASP A 275 -6.41 -8.28 19.72
N GLY A 276 -7.17 -8.05 20.81
CA GLY A 276 -6.64 -7.99 22.17
C GLY A 276 -6.69 -9.35 22.87
N TRP A 277 -5.59 -9.75 23.50
CA TRP A 277 -5.44 -11.05 24.16
C TRP A 277 -4.77 -10.91 25.54
N GLU A 278 -5.13 -11.79 26.45
CA GLU A 278 -4.42 -12.02 27.72
C GLU A 278 -3.19 -12.96 27.50
N GLN A 279 -2.15 -12.82 28.32
CA GLN A 279 -0.87 -13.54 28.16
C GLN A 279 -0.82 -14.95 28.75
N ASP A 280 -1.69 -15.31 29.69
CA ASP A 280 -1.55 -16.53 30.48
C ASP A 280 -1.58 -17.83 29.66
N ASP A 281 -1.85 -17.77 28.35
CA ASP A 281 -1.52 -18.79 27.37
C ASP A 281 -0.73 -18.29 26.13
N GLU A 282 0.52 -18.75 25.99
CA GLU A 282 1.32 -18.55 24.78
C GLU A 282 0.65 -19.21 23.55
N SER A 283 0.60 -18.48 22.42
CA SER A 283 0.60 -18.95 21.02
C SER A 283 -0.68 -18.91 20.17
N GLY A 284 -1.66 -18.05 20.49
CA GLY A 284 -2.78 -17.79 19.59
C GLY A 284 -2.38 -17.02 18.31
N TYR A 285 -1.95 -15.78 18.48
CA TYR A 285 -1.82 -14.80 17.38
C TYR A 285 -0.88 -15.19 16.23
N GLU A 286 0.29 -15.79 16.52
CA GLU A 286 1.27 -16.18 15.50
C GLU A 286 0.71 -17.14 14.44
N LYS A 287 -0.39 -17.83 14.77
CA LYS A 287 -1.04 -18.81 13.89
C LYS A 287 -2.35 -18.25 13.30
N TYR A 288 -3.07 -17.35 13.99
CA TYR A 288 -4.38 -16.79 13.55
C TYR A 288 -4.29 -15.86 12.35
N GLY A 289 -3.25 -15.02 12.28
CA GLY A 289 -3.14 -14.09 11.16
C GLY A 289 -3.08 -14.81 9.80
N GLY A 290 -2.53 -16.03 9.73
CA GLY A 290 -2.49 -16.85 8.50
C GLY A 290 -3.86 -17.16 7.90
N ALA A 291 -4.86 -17.40 8.74
CA ALA A 291 -6.20 -17.77 8.30
C ALA A 291 -6.93 -16.60 7.61
N LEU A 292 -6.77 -15.38 8.12
CA LEU A 292 -7.37 -14.18 7.53
C LEU A 292 -6.81 -13.90 6.15
N ASP A 293 -5.50 -14.00 6.00
CA ASP A 293 -4.84 -13.88 4.70
C ASP A 293 -5.33 -14.94 3.71
N ASP A 294 -5.48 -16.19 4.15
CA ASP A 294 -5.89 -17.29 3.29
C ASP A 294 -7.32 -17.14 2.78
N ILE A 295 -8.23 -16.65 3.62
CA ILE A 295 -9.64 -16.40 3.24
C ILE A 295 -9.72 -15.14 2.37
N LEU A 296 -9.07 -14.04 2.76
CA LEU A 296 -9.02 -12.81 1.96
C LEU A 296 -8.43 -13.10 0.57
N ASN A 297 -7.31 -13.81 0.48
CA ASN A 297 -6.72 -14.19 -0.81
C ASN A 297 -7.60 -15.11 -1.66
N ALA A 298 -8.42 -15.95 -1.04
CA ALA A 298 -9.38 -16.78 -1.78
C ALA A 298 -10.56 -15.96 -2.34
N LEU A 299 -10.84 -14.79 -1.76
CA LEU A 299 -11.98 -13.93 -2.09
C LEU A 299 -11.59 -12.60 -2.77
N LYS A 300 -10.29 -12.30 -2.90
CA LYS A 300 -9.76 -10.98 -3.29
C LYS A 300 -10.13 -10.52 -4.71
N ASP A 301 -10.37 -11.46 -5.62
CA ASP A 301 -10.59 -11.14 -7.04
C ASP A 301 -12.03 -10.71 -7.36
N ASP A 302 -13.01 -10.95 -6.46
CA ASP A 302 -14.44 -10.73 -6.77
C ASP A 302 -15.18 -9.75 -5.85
N LEU A 303 -14.71 -9.56 -4.60
CA LEU A 303 -15.57 -8.95 -3.58
C LEU A 303 -15.24 -7.49 -3.25
N THR A 304 -14.04 -7.01 -3.55
CA THR A 304 -13.55 -5.73 -2.99
C THR A 304 -13.50 -4.57 -3.97
N ASP A 305 -13.91 -4.75 -5.24
CA ASP A 305 -13.97 -3.66 -6.23
C ASP A 305 -15.10 -2.66 -5.89
N PRO A 306 -14.81 -1.44 -5.40
CA PRO A 306 -15.82 -0.49 -4.95
C PRO A 306 -16.69 0.03 -6.10
N SER A 307 -16.17 0.01 -7.34
CA SER A 307 -16.85 0.58 -8.50
C SER A 307 -18.09 -0.20 -8.93
N MET A 308 -18.15 -1.48 -8.60
CA MET A 308 -19.31 -2.35 -8.88
C MET A 308 -20.52 -2.05 -8.00
N TRP A 309 -20.30 -1.50 -6.81
CA TRP A 309 -21.34 -1.46 -5.78
C TRP A 309 -22.08 -0.13 -5.69
N LEU A 310 -21.53 0.92 -6.28
CA LEU A 310 -22.08 2.27 -6.21
C LEU A 310 -23.52 2.33 -6.75
N GLU A 311 -23.81 1.67 -7.87
CA GLU A 311 -25.15 1.63 -8.46
C GLU A 311 -26.15 0.86 -7.57
N LEU A 312 -25.70 -0.15 -6.84
CA LEU A 312 -26.56 -1.02 -6.01
C LEU A 312 -26.94 -0.38 -4.66
N VAL A 313 -26.10 0.51 -4.13
CA VAL A 313 -26.31 1.15 -2.82
C VAL A 313 -27.05 2.48 -2.92
N GLN A 314 -26.99 3.15 -4.07
CA GLN A 314 -27.73 4.40 -4.33
C GLN A 314 -29.26 4.22 -4.22
N ASP A 315 -29.78 3.01 -4.42
CA ASP A 315 -31.21 2.71 -4.26
C ASP A 315 -31.64 2.53 -2.79
N ILE A 316 -30.67 2.45 -1.85
CA ILE A 316 -30.91 2.09 -0.44
C ILE A 316 -30.62 3.26 0.51
N LEU A 317 -29.65 4.12 0.18
CA LEU A 317 -29.20 5.22 1.04
C LEU A 317 -29.12 6.55 0.27
N ASP A 318 -29.62 7.62 0.89
CA ASP A 318 -29.57 8.99 0.37
C ASP A 318 -28.47 9.84 1.06
N GLY A 319 -27.85 10.75 0.30
CA GLY A 319 -26.97 11.81 0.83
C GLY A 319 -25.47 11.53 0.76
N GLU A 320 -24.64 12.46 1.25
CA GLU A 320 -23.17 12.40 1.15
C GLU A 320 -22.54 11.25 1.97
N ILE A 321 -23.19 10.81 3.06
CA ILE A 321 -22.76 9.64 3.86
C ILE A 321 -22.92 8.33 3.05
N ALA A 322 -23.89 8.27 2.13
CA ALA A 322 -24.08 7.10 1.27
C ALA A 322 -22.86 6.83 0.37
N LYS A 323 -22.10 7.88 -0.01
CA LYS A 323 -20.86 7.74 -0.80
C LYS A 323 -19.74 7.11 0.03
N ILE A 324 -19.55 7.58 1.27
CA ILE A 324 -18.57 7.00 2.21
C ILE A 324 -18.92 5.52 2.48
N ILE A 325 -20.20 5.24 2.69
CA ILE A 325 -20.70 3.87 2.89
C ILE A 325 -20.50 3.02 1.64
N ALA A 326 -20.72 3.58 0.44
CA ALA A 326 -20.49 2.86 -0.81
C ALA A 326 -19.02 2.49 -1.01
N GLU A 327 -18.08 3.39 -0.68
CA GLU A 327 -16.65 3.06 -0.64
C GLU A 327 -16.32 2.06 0.47
N GLY A 328 -17.08 2.08 1.57
CA GLY A 328 -16.95 1.17 2.72
C GLY A 328 -17.43 -0.26 2.47
N ILE A 329 -17.98 -0.61 1.30
CA ILE A 329 -18.50 -1.96 1.01
C ILE A 329 -17.39 -3.00 1.02
N GLY A 330 -16.24 -2.73 0.39
CA GLY A 330 -15.10 -3.63 0.44
C GLY A 330 -14.64 -3.87 1.88
N ILE A 331 -14.69 -2.84 2.72
CA ILE A 331 -14.33 -2.90 4.14
C ILE A 331 -15.34 -3.75 4.92
N ALA A 332 -16.64 -3.56 4.72
CA ALA A 332 -17.68 -4.34 5.39
C ALA A 332 -17.63 -5.84 4.99
N ILE A 333 -17.17 -6.14 3.78
CA ILE A 333 -16.88 -7.52 3.37
C ILE A 333 -15.68 -8.08 4.14
N VAL A 334 -14.61 -7.30 4.30
CA VAL A 334 -13.47 -7.68 5.16
C VAL A 334 -13.94 -7.93 6.60
N VAL A 335 -14.85 -7.11 7.13
CA VAL A 335 -15.46 -7.31 8.46
C VAL A 335 -16.23 -8.64 8.52
N ALA A 336 -17.02 -8.97 7.49
CA ALA A 336 -17.75 -10.23 7.43
C ALA A 336 -16.81 -11.44 7.30
N ILE A 337 -15.65 -11.29 6.64
CA ILE A 337 -14.61 -12.32 6.56
C ILE A 337 -13.91 -12.49 7.91
N ALA A 338 -13.54 -11.39 8.56
CA ALA A 338 -12.97 -11.42 9.90
C ALA A 338 -13.94 -12.09 10.90
N ALA A 339 -15.26 -11.92 10.73
CA ALA A 339 -16.26 -12.61 11.53
C ALA A 339 -16.27 -14.14 11.35
N ILE A 340 -15.85 -14.68 10.20
CA ILE A 340 -15.66 -16.13 10.02
C ILE A 340 -14.55 -16.63 10.92
N ILE A 341 -13.46 -15.86 11.00
CA ILE A 341 -12.29 -16.21 11.80
C ILE A 341 -12.63 -16.05 13.25
N ASP A 342 -13.23 -14.92 13.63
CA ASP A 342 -13.71 -14.70 14.99
C ASP A 342 -14.70 -15.79 15.40
N ALA A 343 -15.66 -16.21 14.57
CA ALA A 343 -16.52 -17.35 14.89
C ALA A 343 -15.72 -18.63 15.12
N CYS A 344 -14.63 -18.85 14.38
CA CYS A 344 -13.75 -19.98 14.62
C CYS A 344 -12.91 -19.82 15.90
N THR A 345 -12.41 -18.62 16.22
CA THR A 345 -11.49 -18.37 17.35
C THR A 345 -12.20 -18.12 18.67
N SER A 346 -13.26 -17.30 18.66
CA SER A 346 -14.13 -16.97 19.81
C SER A 346 -14.81 -18.20 20.41
N TRP A 347 -15.04 -19.24 19.61
CA TRP A 347 -15.60 -20.51 20.10
C TRP A 347 -14.59 -21.42 20.79
N MET A 348 -13.30 -21.03 20.81
CA MET A 348 -12.21 -21.86 21.33
C MET A 348 -11.24 -21.15 22.29
N ALA A 349 -11.36 -19.84 22.52
CA ALA A 349 -10.49 -19.12 23.45
C ALA A 349 -11.30 -18.61 24.65
N ASP A 350 -10.82 -18.94 25.85
CA ASP A 350 -11.38 -18.39 27.09
C ASP A 350 -10.93 -16.92 27.29
N ASP A 351 -9.86 -16.50 26.60
CA ASP A 351 -9.07 -15.29 26.93
C ASP A 351 -8.97 -14.28 25.75
N HIS A 352 -9.89 -14.35 24.77
CA HIS A 352 -10.01 -13.34 23.71
C HIS A 352 -10.89 -12.18 24.16
N LEU A 353 -10.30 -10.98 24.24
CA LEU A 353 -10.96 -9.80 24.78
C LEU A 353 -11.98 -9.22 23.80
N ALA A 354 -11.47 -8.69 22.68
CA ALA A 354 -12.26 -8.06 21.63
C ALA A 354 -11.46 -7.93 20.32
N THR A 355 -12.18 -7.94 19.20
CA THR A 355 -11.66 -7.57 17.88
C THR A 355 -12.10 -6.15 17.53
N THR A 356 -11.18 -5.20 17.36
CA THR A 356 -11.51 -3.84 16.90
C THR A 356 -10.85 -3.54 15.57
N MET A 357 -11.48 -2.68 14.76
CA MET A 357 -10.99 -2.36 13.42
C MET A 357 -10.94 -0.85 13.20
N ALA A 358 -9.83 -0.39 12.62
CA ALA A 358 -9.72 0.93 12.00
C ALA A 358 -9.62 0.76 10.49
N ALA A 359 -10.55 1.35 9.74
CA ALA A 359 -10.58 1.25 8.29
C ALA A 359 -10.58 2.62 7.64
N PHE A 360 -9.92 2.74 6.49
CA PHE A 360 -9.73 3.96 5.73
C PHE A 360 -10.19 3.73 4.30
N THR A 361 -11.25 4.43 3.90
CA THR A 361 -11.70 4.44 2.51
C THR A 361 -10.68 5.09 1.57
N PRO A 362 -10.73 4.82 0.25
CA PRO A 362 -9.86 5.50 -0.72
C PRO A 362 -9.96 7.03 -0.65
N SER A 363 -11.17 7.59 -0.48
CA SER A 363 -11.36 9.04 -0.34
C SER A 363 -10.73 9.61 0.94
N ALA A 364 -10.78 8.87 2.05
CA ALA A 364 -10.11 9.24 3.28
C ALA A 364 -8.59 9.30 3.09
N LEU A 365 -8.00 8.26 2.49
CA LEU A 365 -6.57 8.21 2.20
C LEU A 365 -6.13 9.37 1.31
N ALA A 366 -6.85 9.62 0.22
CA ALA A 366 -6.54 10.74 -0.68
C ALA A 366 -6.52 12.10 0.05
N GLY A 367 -7.38 12.27 1.06
CA GLY A 367 -7.49 13.48 1.86
C GLY A 367 -6.44 13.63 2.97
N ILE A 368 -5.72 12.58 3.34
CA ILE A 368 -4.63 12.66 4.33
C ILE A 368 -3.40 13.22 3.63
N THR A 369 -2.86 14.33 4.13
CA THR A 369 -1.69 15.03 3.56
C THR A 369 -0.48 15.06 4.50
N GLY A 370 -0.56 14.36 5.63
CA GLY A 370 0.47 14.29 6.67
C GLY A 370 0.16 13.13 7.63
N SER A 371 0.35 13.36 8.93
CA SER A 371 -0.02 12.39 9.98
C SER A 371 -1.50 12.51 10.36
N TYR A 372 -2.19 11.38 10.42
CA TYR A 372 -3.55 11.27 10.94
C TYR A 372 -3.60 10.25 12.08
N GLU A 373 -3.91 10.69 13.30
CA GLU A 373 -4.08 9.81 14.46
C GLU A 373 -5.56 9.42 14.61
N THR A 374 -5.83 8.14 14.80
CA THR A 374 -7.12 7.60 15.18
C THR A 374 -7.00 6.70 16.40
N ARG A 375 -8.12 6.43 17.06
CA ARG A 375 -8.19 5.63 18.27
C ARG A 375 -9.12 4.46 18.07
N VAL A 376 -8.69 3.27 18.47
CA VAL A 376 -9.56 2.10 18.59
C VAL A 376 -9.71 1.73 20.07
N GLU A 377 -10.86 1.16 20.39
CA GLU A 377 -11.27 0.86 21.77
C GLU A 377 -11.31 -0.66 21.92
N VAL A 378 -10.58 -1.18 22.91
CA VAL A 378 -10.55 -2.60 23.25
C VAL A 378 -11.13 -2.75 24.65
N ASP A 379 -12.18 -3.56 24.76
CA ASP A 379 -12.88 -3.80 26.00
C ASP A 379 -12.68 -5.25 26.45
N GLY A 380 -12.02 -5.42 27.59
CA GLY A 380 -11.80 -6.71 28.24
C GLY A 380 -12.70 -6.95 29.46
N ARG A 381 -13.67 -6.07 29.77
CA ARG A 381 -14.45 -6.12 31.02
C ARG A 381 -15.23 -7.42 31.25
N ASP A 382 -15.61 -8.13 30.20
CA ASP A 382 -16.28 -9.44 30.33
C ASP A 382 -15.37 -10.53 30.92
N HIS A 383 -14.06 -10.29 30.95
CA HIS A 383 -13.02 -11.16 31.52
C HIS A 383 -12.40 -10.59 32.81
N GLY A 384 -12.88 -9.42 33.27
CA GLY A 384 -12.27 -8.70 34.40
C GLY A 384 -11.24 -7.66 33.97
N GLU A 385 -10.89 -7.56 32.68
CA GLU A 385 -9.69 -6.92 32.13
C GLU A 385 -9.83 -5.41 31.76
N GLY A 386 -10.89 -4.73 32.18
CA GLY A 386 -10.99 -3.26 31.99
C GLY A 386 -11.05 -2.76 30.53
N MET A 387 -10.78 -1.46 30.32
CA MET A 387 -10.90 -0.75 29.05
C MET A 387 -9.57 -0.11 28.64
N VAL A 388 -9.10 -0.40 27.43
CA VAL A 388 -7.90 0.21 26.87
C VAL A 388 -8.17 0.90 25.52
N TYR A 389 -7.43 1.97 25.30
CA TYR A 389 -7.55 2.82 24.11
C TYR A 389 -6.23 2.81 23.34
N LEU A 390 -6.25 2.27 22.14
CA LEU A 390 -5.10 2.15 21.28
C LEU A 390 -5.06 3.30 20.27
N PHE A 391 -3.90 3.94 20.11
CA PHE A 391 -3.72 5.05 19.18
C PHE A 391 -2.95 4.57 17.96
N LEU A 392 -3.58 4.68 16.80
CA LEU A 392 -3.01 4.35 15.50
C LEU A 392 -2.73 5.63 14.72
N SER A 393 -1.51 5.78 14.21
CA SER A 393 -1.17 6.88 13.30
C SER A 393 -1.03 6.37 11.87
N LEU A 394 -1.72 7.04 10.95
CA LEU A 394 -1.59 6.85 9.52
C LEU A 394 -0.86 8.06 8.92
N ASP A 395 0.38 7.83 8.52
CA ASP A 395 1.27 8.85 7.97
C ASP A 395 1.34 8.72 6.46
N ARG A 396 0.92 9.76 5.72
CA ARG A 396 1.26 9.85 4.30
C ARG A 396 2.71 10.27 4.16
N LEU A 397 3.52 9.43 3.55
CA LEU A 397 4.88 9.78 3.19
C LEU A 397 4.88 10.94 2.20
N PRO A 398 5.84 11.88 2.35
CA PRO A 398 6.08 12.83 1.29
C PRO A 398 6.48 12.05 0.04
N GLN A 399 5.87 12.40 -1.07
CA GLN A 399 6.29 11.96 -2.39
C GLN A 399 7.19 13.04 -2.98
N PRO A 400 8.00 12.71 -3.98
CA PRO A 400 8.13 11.40 -4.63
C PRO A 400 9.30 10.51 -4.12
N LEU A 401 9.14 9.18 -4.21
CA LEU A 401 10.22 8.21 -3.92
C LEU A 401 11.42 8.36 -4.85
N ARG A 402 12.60 8.05 -4.30
CA ARG A 402 13.90 8.14 -4.96
C ARG A 402 14.77 6.93 -4.61
N THR A 403 15.76 6.69 -5.45
CA THR A 403 16.94 5.89 -5.06
C THR A 403 18.17 6.78 -5.06
N LEU A 404 19.04 6.60 -4.07
CA LEU A 404 20.35 7.27 -4.03
C LEU A 404 21.42 6.28 -4.50
N THR A 405 22.07 6.54 -5.63
CA THR A 405 23.12 5.67 -6.18
C THR A 405 24.48 6.32 -6.06
N ASN A 406 25.45 5.63 -5.47
CA ASN A 406 26.81 6.17 -5.34
C ASN A 406 27.48 6.30 -6.72
N ALA A 407 28.12 7.45 -6.99
CA ALA A 407 28.75 7.74 -8.27
C ALA A 407 30.03 6.93 -8.51
N GLY A 408 30.71 6.48 -7.45
CA GLY A 408 31.90 5.64 -7.56
C GLY A 408 31.54 4.19 -7.88
N SER A 409 30.61 3.60 -7.11
CA SER A 409 30.32 2.16 -7.20
C SER A 409 29.14 1.80 -8.09
N GLY A 410 28.24 2.75 -8.39
CA GLY A 410 26.97 2.48 -9.07
C GLY A 410 25.95 1.71 -8.23
N LYS A 411 26.19 1.54 -6.92
CA LYS A 411 25.31 0.82 -5.98
C LYS A 411 24.37 1.76 -5.24
N ALA A 412 23.23 1.23 -4.82
CA ALA A 412 22.18 2.00 -4.14
C ALA A 412 22.42 2.05 -2.63
N LEU A 413 22.14 3.21 -2.04
CA LEU A 413 22.00 3.42 -0.61
C LEU A 413 20.80 2.62 -0.11
N GLY A 414 21.01 1.75 0.87
CA GLY A 414 19.93 0.95 1.45
C GLY A 414 20.15 0.64 2.92
N VAL A 415 19.06 0.33 3.60
CA VAL A 415 19.10 -0.14 4.99
C VAL A 415 19.51 -1.60 5.01
N LYS A 416 20.51 -1.92 5.83
CA LYS A 416 21.11 -3.26 5.88
C LYS A 416 20.07 -4.34 6.17
N GLY A 417 20.00 -5.33 5.27
CA GLY A 417 19.07 -6.45 5.36
C GLY A 417 17.59 -6.08 5.33
N GLY A 418 17.25 -4.83 4.98
CA GLY A 418 15.88 -4.31 5.06
C GLY A 418 15.31 -4.28 6.48
N SER A 419 16.19 -4.17 7.50
CA SER A 419 15.75 -4.05 8.89
C SER A 419 14.87 -2.81 9.07
N VAL A 420 13.81 -2.96 9.86
CA VAL A 420 12.92 -1.88 10.27
C VAL A 420 13.24 -1.37 11.67
N ASP A 421 14.40 -1.72 12.25
CA ASP A 421 14.76 -1.32 13.60
C ASP A 421 15.50 0.03 13.60
N GLY A 422 15.28 0.83 14.64
CA GLY A 422 16.14 1.99 14.91
C GLY A 422 17.58 1.53 15.16
N GLY A 423 18.55 2.21 14.54
CA GLY A 423 19.98 1.90 14.67
C GLY A 423 20.49 0.92 13.62
N ALA A 424 19.62 0.40 12.74
CA ALA A 424 20.06 -0.40 11.60
C ALA A 424 20.99 0.43 10.71
N SER A 425 22.16 -0.14 10.40
CA SER A 425 23.16 0.56 9.59
C SER A 425 22.70 0.71 8.15
N VAL A 426 23.15 1.80 7.52
CA VAL A 426 22.97 2.04 6.10
C VAL A 426 24.20 1.56 5.35
N GLU A 427 23.98 0.85 4.25
CA GLU A 427 25.02 0.27 3.41
C GLU A 427 24.78 0.61 1.94
N GLN A 428 25.77 0.30 1.09
CA GLN A 428 25.52 0.20 -0.34
C GLN A 428 25.25 -1.26 -0.74
N TRP A 429 24.32 -1.46 -1.67
CA TRP A 429 24.04 -2.76 -2.26
C TRP A 429 23.65 -2.61 -3.73
N GLU A 430 23.73 -3.69 -4.50
CA GLU A 430 23.14 -3.74 -5.83
C GLU A 430 21.67 -3.29 -5.80
N LEU A 431 21.29 -2.44 -6.75
CA LEU A 431 19.92 -1.95 -6.83
C LEU A 431 18.97 -3.14 -7.05
N ASN A 432 18.00 -3.31 -6.15
CA ASN A 432 17.13 -4.48 -6.10
C ASN A 432 15.62 -4.12 -6.15
N GLY A 433 15.30 -2.83 -6.25
CA GLY A 433 13.93 -2.31 -6.32
C GLY A 433 13.12 -2.46 -5.01
N LYS A 434 13.75 -2.91 -3.92
CA LYS A 434 13.05 -3.15 -2.67
C LYS A 434 12.96 -1.89 -1.81
N PRO A 435 11.95 -1.78 -0.93
CA PRO A 435 11.69 -0.58 -0.13
C PRO A 435 12.89 -0.10 0.70
N GLU A 436 13.80 -0.97 1.13
CA GLU A 436 14.96 -0.55 1.91
C GLU A 436 15.93 0.35 1.14
N GLN A 437 15.87 0.38 -0.21
CA GLN A 437 16.67 1.25 -1.08
C GLN A 437 15.90 2.44 -1.64
N GLN A 438 14.64 2.60 -1.23
CA GLN A 438 13.78 3.69 -1.68
C GLN A 438 13.69 4.74 -0.58
N TRP A 439 13.81 6.00 -0.96
CA TRP A 439 13.94 7.13 -0.05
C TRP A 439 13.10 8.31 -0.52
N THR A 440 12.48 9.03 0.40
CA THR A 440 11.90 10.35 0.14
C THR A 440 12.82 11.41 0.70
N LEU A 441 13.01 12.51 -0.04
CA LEU A 441 13.75 13.67 0.45
C LEU A 441 12.77 14.82 0.70
N GLN A 442 12.44 15.04 1.96
CA GLN A 442 11.51 16.08 2.39
C GLN A 442 12.27 17.34 2.78
N GLU A 443 12.04 18.43 2.06
CA GLU A 443 12.58 19.74 2.45
C GLU A 443 11.77 20.33 3.62
N SER A 444 12.47 20.80 4.65
CA SER A 444 11.92 21.52 5.81
C SER A 444 12.94 22.57 6.26
N ASP A 445 12.54 23.82 6.45
CA ASP A 445 13.38 24.89 7.02
C ASP A 445 14.84 24.95 6.49
N GLY A 446 15.02 24.81 5.17
CA GLY A 446 16.32 24.91 4.49
C GLY A 446 17.24 23.70 4.65
N HIS A 447 16.72 22.57 5.11
CA HIS A 447 17.40 21.28 5.12
C HIS A 447 16.46 20.17 4.60
N TYR A 448 17.00 19.00 4.36
CA TYR A 448 16.25 17.81 3.94
C TYR A 448 16.26 16.76 5.04
N VAL A 449 15.11 16.13 5.23
CA VAL A 449 14.95 14.90 5.99
C VAL A 449 14.82 13.76 4.98
N VAL A 450 15.67 12.73 5.10
CA VAL A 450 15.73 11.63 4.12
C VAL A 450 15.05 10.41 4.73
N TRP A 451 13.79 10.19 4.37
CA TRP A 451 12.94 9.12 4.88
C TRP A 451 13.15 7.83 4.10
N ASN A 452 13.40 6.72 4.77
CA ASN A 452 13.40 5.41 4.14
C ASN A 452 11.96 4.94 3.92
N ALA A 453 11.71 4.35 2.76
CA ALA A 453 10.43 3.73 2.45
C ALA A 453 10.18 2.50 3.33
N GLY A 454 11.11 1.54 3.36
CA GLY A 454 10.92 0.27 4.07
C GLY A 454 10.67 0.39 5.58
N SER A 455 11.31 1.35 6.26
CA SER A 455 11.28 1.44 7.72
C SER A 455 10.60 2.67 8.30
N MET A 456 10.25 3.66 7.46
CA MET A 456 9.73 4.97 7.88
C MET A 456 10.62 5.76 8.83
N ARG A 457 11.89 5.35 8.94
CA ARG A 457 12.90 6.06 9.69
C ARG A 457 13.70 6.98 8.78
N VAL A 458 14.40 7.90 9.40
CA VAL A 458 15.17 8.90 8.68
C VAL A 458 16.65 8.55 8.73
N LEU A 459 17.38 8.93 7.68
CA LEU A 459 18.83 8.84 7.62
C LEU A 459 19.45 9.67 8.77
N ASP A 460 20.14 9.00 9.68
CA ASP A 460 20.68 9.55 10.93
C ASP A 460 22.20 9.34 10.99
N VAL A 461 22.89 10.15 11.79
CA VAL A 461 24.29 9.94 12.14
C VAL A 461 24.34 9.44 13.57
N TRP A 462 24.67 8.17 13.75
CA TRP A 462 24.64 7.42 15.01
C TRP A 462 25.05 8.28 16.22
N GLN A 463 24.13 8.45 17.17
CA GLN A 463 24.29 9.24 18.41
C GLN A 463 24.77 10.69 18.18
N SER A 464 24.44 11.31 17.04
CA SER A 464 24.85 12.67 16.71
C SER A 464 26.37 12.91 16.73
N GLY A 465 27.17 11.87 16.46
CA GLY A 465 28.63 11.98 16.41
C GLY A 465 29.09 12.99 15.36
N THR A 466 30.25 13.61 15.57
CA THR A 466 30.78 14.67 14.69
C THR A 466 32.16 14.36 14.13
N GLU A 467 32.75 13.23 14.52
CA GLU A 467 34.01 12.71 14.06
C GLU A 467 33.90 12.04 12.68
N ASP A 468 35.04 11.95 11.98
CA ASP A 468 35.15 11.16 10.75
C ASP A 468 34.98 9.67 11.06
N GLY A 469 34.30 8.97 10.15
CA GLY A 469 34.06 7.54 10.28
C GLY A 469 32.84 7.18 11.11
N ARG A 470 32.07 8.18 11.60
CA ARG A 470 30.83 7.90 12.31
C ARG A 470 29.83 7.22 11.39
N ASN A 471 29.23 6.14 11.89
CA ASN A 471 28.24 5.37 11.16
C ASN A 471 27.02 6.22 10.79
N VAL A 472 26.47 5.97 9.60
CA VAL A 472 25.15 6.45 9.21
C VAL A 472 24.16 5.30 9.33
N ASP A 473 23.09 5.53 10.05
CA ASP A 473 22.05 4.57 10.38
C ASP A 473 20.66 5.13 10.03
N GLN A 474 19.62 4.39 10.39
CA GLN A 474 18.27 4.91 10.41
C GLN A 474 17.79 5.08 11.84
N TRP A 475 17.03 6.14 12.12
CA TRP A 475 16.42 6.34 13.43
C TRP A 475 15.03 6.98 13.32
N ASP A 476 14.24 6.88 14.40
CA ASP A 476 12.97 7.59 14.50
C ASP A 476 13.20 9.10 14.36
N TYR A 477 12.34 9.79 13.61
CA TYR A 477 12.49 11.23 13.41
C TYR A 477 12.31 11.98 14.74
N ASN A 478 13.43 12.45 15.30
CA ASN A 478 13.53 13.12 16.60
C ASN A 478 13.86 14.61 16.48
N LYS A 479 13.87 15.14 15.25
CA LYS A 479 14.08 16.58 14.94
C LYS A 479 15.43 17.11 15.42
N THR A 480 16.45 16.25 15.52
CA THR A 480 17.82 16.69 15.82
C THR A 480 18.60 17.02 14.55
N PRO A 481 19.61 17.90 14.61
CA PRO A 481 20.45 18.22 13.44
C PRO A 481 21.22 17.02 12.84
N ALA A 482 21.31 15.89 13.56
CA ALA A 482 21.89 14.65 13.07
C ALA A 482 21.06 14.01 11.95
N GLN A 483 19.76 14.34 11.86
CA GLN A 483 18.82 13.81 10.87
C GLN A 483 18.58 14.76 9.68
N TRP A 484 19.31 15.88 9.67
CA TRP A 484 19.11 16.96 8.71
C TRP A 484 20.28 17.02 7.73
N TRP A 485 19.96 17.07 6.45
CA TRP A 485 20.93 17.00 5.37
C TRP A 485 20.79 18.20 4.45
N ARG A 486 21.91 18.83 4.09
CA ARG A 486 21.97 19.82 3.01
C ARG A 486 22.36 19.13 1.74
N LEU A 487 21.57 19.34 0.68
CA LEU A 487 21.87 18.83 -0.64
C LEU A 487 22.54 19.91 -1.47
N ARG A 488 23.73 19.60 -1.99
CA ARG A 488 24.40 20.43 -3.00
C ARG A 488 24.44 19.66 -4.32
N HIS A 489 23.80 20.22 -5.35
CA HIS A 489 23.96 19.74 -6.71
C HIS A 489 25.35 20.10 -7.24
N ASN A 490 26.06 19.12 -7.79
CA ASN A 490 27.40 19.26 -8.36
C ASN A 490 27.30 19.44 -9.89
N ASP A 491 28.40 19.86 -10.53
CA ASP A 491 28.44 20.14 -11.98
C ASP A 491 28.25 18.88 -12.85
N ASP A 492 28.55 17.70 -12.29
CA ASP A 492 28.41 16.37 -12.93
C ASP A 492 27.02 15.75 -12.74
N SER A 493 26.03 16.53 -12.31
CA SER A 493 24.66 16.07 -12.02
C SER A 493 24.54 15.10 -10.82
N THR A 494 25.60 14.94 -10.03
CA THR A 494 25.53 14.26 -8.73
C THR A 494 25.16 15.24 -7.60
N TYR A 495 24.85 14.70 -6.44
CA TYR A 495 24.61 15.44 -5.21
C TYR A 495 25.62 15.07 -4.14
N THR A 496 26.00 16.06 -3.34
CA THR A 496 26.67 15.86 -2.06
C THR A 496 25.68 16.14 -0.94
N LEU A 497 25.48 15.14 -0.07
CA LEU A 497 24.64 15.26 1.12
C LEU A 497 25.53 15.60 2.32
N THR A 498 25.33 16.76 2.91
CA THR A 498 26.10 17.26 4.07
C THR A 498 25.23 17.26 5.32
N ASN A 499 25.62 16.54 6.35
CA ASN A 499 24.92 16.53 7.63
C ASN A 499 24.98 17.92 8.29
N VAL A 500 23.85 18.42 8.79
CA VAL A 500 23.74 19.76 9.37
C VAL A 500 24.45 19.87 10.72
N ASN A 501 24.47 18.79 11.53
CA ASN A 501 25.13 18.77 12.84
C ASN A 501 26.66 18.88 12.70
N SER A 502 27.26 18.00 11.89
CA SER A 502 28.72 17.84 11.80
C SER A 502 29.37 18.65 10.68
N GLY A 503 28.62 19.04 9.65
CA GLY A 503 29.17 19.60 8.40
C GLY A 503 29.93 18.60 7.53
N LYS A 504 29.88 17.30 7.86
CA LYS A 504 30.51 16.21 7.11
C LYS A 504 29.56 15.63 6.07
N VAL A 505 30.09 14.87 5.12
CA VAL A 505 29.33 14.37 3.96
C VAL A 505 29.10 12.86 4.03
N LEU A 506 27.99 12.42 3.42
CA LEU A 506 27.65 11.01 3.25
C LEU A 506 28.68 10.30 2.34
N ASP A 507 29.35 9.29 2.87
CA ASP A 507 30.56 8.68 2.31
C ASP A 507 30.45 7.14 2.34
N VAL A 508 30.73 6.48 1.21
CA VAL A 508 30.93 5.03 1.18
C VAL A 508 32.32 4.72 1.75
N GLU A 509 32.36 3.89 2.79
CA GLU A 509 33.59 3.56 3.49
C GLU A 509 34.69 3.08 2.53
N ASP A 510 35.82 3.78 2.63
CA ASP A 510 37.05 3.55 1.85
C ASP A 510 36.86 3.55 0.32
N GLY A 511 35.74 4.10 -0.17
CA GLY A 511 35.37 4.07 -1.58
C GLY A 511 35.15 2.66 -2.12
N SER A 512 34.73 1.72 -1.26
CA SER A 512 34.51 0.33 -1.65
C SER A 512 33.47 0.20 -2.77
N HIS A 513 33.61 -0.85 -3.58
CA HIS A 513 32.64 -1.24 -4.62
C HIS A 513 31.84 -2.49 -4.23
N ASP A 514 32.06 -3.03 -3.03
CA ASP A 514 31.45 -4.28 -2.57
C ASP A 514 30.04 -4.05 -2.03
N ASN A 515 29.20 -5.09 -2.15
CA ASN A 515 27.90 -5.13 -1.48
C ASN A 515 28.08 -5.22 0.04
N GLY A 516 27.26 -4.47 0.77
CA GLY A 516 27.32 -4.40 2.22
C GLY A 516 28.42 -3.49 2.76
N ALA A 517 29.12 -2.74 1.88
CA ALA A 517 30.06 -1.73 2.34
C ALA A 517 29.31 -0.63 3.10
N ASN A 518 29.88 -0.25 4.25
CA ASN A 518 29.24 0.67 5.16
C ASN A 518 29.13 2.08 4.59
N VAL A 519 28.08 2.80 4.98
CA VAL A 519 27.96 4.24 4.72
C VAL A 519 28.17 4.99 6.03
N ARG A 520 29.04 6.00 5.97
CA ARG A 520 29.50 6.78 7.12
C ARG A 520 29.47 8.27 6.80
N GLN A 521 29.70 9.12 7.78
CA GLN A 521 30.06 10.50 7.53
C GLN A 521 31.58 10.66 7.43
N TRP A 522 32.04 11.51 6.52
CA TRP A 522 33.46 11.83 6.37
C TRP A 522 33.67 13.28 5.96
N THR A 523 34.86 13.82 6.25
CA THR A 523 35.29 15.14 5.77
C THR A 523 35.23 15.17 4.24
N SER A 524 34.63 16.22 3.67
CA SER A 524 34.52 16.37 2.21
C SER A 524 35.90 16.34 1.55
N ASN A 525 36.15 15.33 0.72
CA ASN A 525 37.40 15.10 -0.01
C ASN A 525 37.21 15.12 -1.54
N GLY A 526 35.96 15.25 -2.02
CA GLY A 526 35.63 15.43 -3.43
C GLY A 526 35.69 14.15 -4.27
N THR A 527 35.92 12.99 -3.64
CA THR A 527 35.95 11.69 -4.33
C THR A 527 34.56 11.24 -4.77
N PRO A 528 34.46 10.29 -5.74
CA PRO A 528 33.18 9.70 -6.14
C PRO A 528 32.43 8.98 -5.01
N ALA A 529 33.14 8.53 -3.96
CA ALA A 529 32.53 7.90 -2.79
C ALA A 529 31.57 8.83 -2.02
N GLN A 530 31.67 10.15 -2.22
CA GLN A 530 30.87 11.20 -1.56
C GLN A 530 29.85 11.86 -2.49
N ARG A 531 29.59 11.26 -3.65
CA ARG A 531 28.72 11.77 -4.70
C ARG A 531 27.61 10.77 -4.97
N TRP A 532 26.37 11.26 -5.03
CA TRP A 532 25.17 10.44 -5.12
C TRP A 532 24.27 10.94 -6.25
N TYR A 533 23.84 10.05 -7.14
CA TYR A 533 22.72 10.30 -8.03
C TYR A 533 21.42 10.14 -7.26
N ILE A 534 20.48 11.07 -7.42
CA ILE A 534 19.13 10.97 -6.84
C ILE A 534 18.17 10.65 -7.98
N ASN A 535 17.80 9.38 -8.11
CA ASN A 535 17.00 8.86 -9.22
C ASN A 535 15.50 8.98 -8.92
N PRO A 536 14.67 9.49 -9.86
CA PRO A 536 13.25 9.79 -9.63
C PRO A 536 12.31 8.59 -9.60
N ASP A 537 12.77 7.41 -10.01
CA ASP A 537 11.97 6.20 -10.09
C ASP A 537 12.71 5.07 -9.36
N PRO A 538 12.15 4.55 -8.26
CA PRO A 538 12.78 3.50 -7.47
C PRO A 538 12.63 2.10 -8.09
N ASP A 539 11.72 1.93 -9.05
CA ASP A 539 11.46 0.67 -9.75
C ASP A 539 12.26 0.59 -11.07
N LEU A 540 12.88 1.69 -11.49
CA LEU A 540 13.80 1.69 -12.63
C LEU A 540 15.22 1.33 -12.19
N PRO A 541 15.75 0.16 -12.59
CA PRO A 541 17.18 -0.09 -12.48
C PRO A 541 17.96 0.90 -13.36
N HIS A 542 19.00 1.51 -12.81
CA HIS A 542 20.03 2.26 -13.56
C HIS A 542 20.57 1.43 -14.77
N PRO A 543 21.32 2.03 -15.71
CA PRO A 543 20.95 2.44 -17.06
C PRO A 543 20.76 1.25 -18.04
N GLN A 544 20.02 0.21 -17.65
CA GLN A 544 19.80 -0.99 -18.48
C GLN A 544 18.57 -0.85 -19.39
N ALA A 545 18.17 0.34 -19.80
CA ALA A 545 17.17 0.49 -20.85
C ALA A 545 17.85 0.88 -22.18
N PRO A 546 17.47 0.26 -23.31
CA PRO A 546 18.05 0.62 -24.59
C PRO A 546 17.73 2.08 -24.94
N TYR A 547 18.73 2.80 -25.44
CA TYR A 547 18.60 4.22 -25.79
C TYR A 547 18.08 4.38 -27.21
N LEU A 548 17.35 5.47 -27.46
CA LEU A 548 17.18 5.96 -28.82
C LEU A 548 18.55 6.28 -29.42
N ARG A 549 18.90 5.61 -30.51
CA ARG A 549 20.18 5.79 -31.18
C ARG A 549 20.07 5.71 -32.70
N THR A 550 21.10 6.20 -33.36
CA THR A 550 21.34 5.97 -34.79
C THR A 550 22.30 4.79 -35.03
N PHE A 551 22.57 4.50 -36.30
CA PHE A 551 23.54 3.50 -36.74
C PHE A 551 24.55 4.10 -37.70
N GLN A 552 25.75 3.52 -37.73
CA GLN A 552 26.80 3.91 -38.67
C GLN A 552 26.28 3.86 -40.11
N GLY A 553 26.44 4.97 -40.83
CA GLY A 553 26.08 5.08 -42.25
C GLY A 553 24.58 4.96 -42.56
N LYS A 554 23.69 4.94 -41.57
CA LYS A 554 22.23 4.86 -41.77
C LYS A 554 21.50 6.03 -41.12
N ASP A 555 20.38 6.43 -41.70
CA ASP A 555 19.51 7.48 -41.15
C ASP A 555 18.41 6.91 -40.25
N SER A 556 18.29 5.58 -40.18
CA SER A 556 17.35 4.88 -39.31
C SER A 556 17.69 5.12 -37.83
N VAL A 557 16.65 5.29 -37.02
CA VAL A 557 16.75 5.29 -35.56
C VAL A 557 16.06 4.05 -34.99
N ALA A 558 16.57 3.55 -33.88
CA ALA A 558 16.01 2.43 -33.14
C ALA A 558 16.42 2.54 -31.67
N LEU A 559 15.87 1.67 -30.85
CA LEU A 559 16.37 1.41 -29.52
C LEU A 559 17.63 0.52 -29.61
N GLY A 560 18.58 0.71 -28.70
CA GLY A 560 19.56 -0.34 -28.45
C GLY A 560 20.54 -0.03 -27.34
N TRP A 561 21.25 -1.08 -26.97
CA TRP A 561 22.18 -1.14 -25.86
C TRP A 561 23.54 -0.51 -26.22
N GLY A 562 24.23 0.06 -25.23
CA GLY A 562 25.63 0.46 -25.40
C GLY A 562 26.49 -0.75 -25.75
N ALA A 563 27.44 -0.63 -26.68
CA ALA A 563 28.32 -1.75 -26.98
C ALA A 563 29.29 -1.96 -25.81
N LYS A 564 29.45 -3.21 -25.35
CA LYS A 564 30.56 -3.58 -24.47
C LYS A 564 31.86 -3.46 -25.28
N GLY A 565 32.58 -2.36 -25.07
CA GLY A 565 34.03 -2.20 -25.31
C GLY A 565 34.59 -2.77 -26.61
N GLY A 566 34.72 -1.92 -27.63
CA GLY A 566 35.50 -2.20 -28.84
C GLY A 566 35.69 -0.94 -29.68
N ALA A 567 36.70 -0.92 -30.56
CA ALA A 567 37.15 0.25 -31.33
C ALA A 567 36.13 0.86 -32.33
N SER A 568 34.85 0.49 -32.25
CA SER A 568 33.73 0.97 -33.06
C SER A 568 32.57 1.53 -32.23
N ASP A 569 32.77 1.78 -30.93
CA ASP A 569 31.73 2.26 -30.01
C ASP A 569 31.60 3.78 -30.05
N TYR A 570 30.79 4.30 -30.98
CA TYR A 570 30.53 5.73 -31.10
C TYR A 570 29.46 6.16 -30.09
N THR A 571 29.87 6.51 -28.87
CA THR A 571 29.02 7.08 -27.82
C THR A 571 28.13 8.21 -28.34
N SER A 572 28.60 9.00 -29.30
CA SER A 572 27.86 10.07 -29.97
C SER A 572 26.59 9.63 -30.71
N MET A 573 26.40 8.34 -31.00
CA MET A 573 25.20 7.83 -31.70
C MET A 573 23.94 7.87 -30.84
N ARG A 574 24.09 7.89 -29.51
CA ARG A 574 22.99 7.99 -28.52
C ARG A 574 22.87 9.38 -27.89
N GLU A 575 23.68 10.33 -28.33
CA GLU A 575 23.74 11.68 -27.76
C GLU A 575 22.92 12.65 -28.60
N TRP A 576 21.97 13.32 -27.94
CA TRP A 576 20.99 14.19 -28.55
C TRP A 576 21.08 15.59 -27.96
N LYS A 577 21.15 16.61 -28.80
CA LYS A 577 21.07 18.01 -28.37
C LYS A 577 19.65 18.51 -28.62
N LEU A 578 19.04 19.07 -27.59
CA LEU A 578 17.79 19.82 -27.73
C LEU A 578 18.11 21.22 -28.23
N VAL A 579 17.62 21.56 -29.42
CA VAL A 579 17.77 22.88 -30.02
C VAL A 579 16.40 23.54 -30.05
N ASP A 580 16.26 24.70 -29.41
CA ASP A 580 15.01 25.45 -29.38
C ASP A 580 14.58 25.83 -30.81
N ALA A 581 13.35 25.45 -31.19
CA ALA A 581 12.74 25.80 -32.48
C ALA A 581 11.78 27.01 -32.36
N GLY A 582 11.51 27.48 -31.14
CA GLY A 582 10.53 28.52 -30.83
C GLY A 582 9.12 27.96 -30.62
N ASN A 583 8.26 28.77 -30.02
CA ASN A 583 6.84 28.47 -29.76
C ASN A 583 6.59 27.14 -28.99
N GLY A 584 7.53 26.74 -28.11
CA GLY A 584 7.42 25.53 -27.31
C GLY A 584 7.85 24.25 -28.02
N TYR A 585 8.45 24.33 -29.20
CA TYR A 585 8.96 23.18 -29.95
C TYR A 585 10.49 23.10 -29.91
N PHE A 586 11.01 21.87 -30.05
CA PHE A 586 12.43 21.57 -30.07
C PHE A 586 12.79 20.71 -31.28
N TYR A 587 14.01 20.90 -31.78
CA TYR A 587 14.69 19.93 -32.64
C TYR A 587 15.53 18.99 -31.77
N LEU A 588 15.41 17.68 -32.03
CA LEU A 588 16.29 16.67 -31.44
C LEU A 588 17.44 16.40 -32.40
N GLN A 589 18.59 17.03 -32.17
CA GLN A 589 19.77 16.92 -33.02
C GLN A 589 20.66 15.76 -32.57
N ASN A 590 20.94 14.79 -33.46
CA ASN A 590 21.85 13.69 -33.14
C ASN A 590 23.32 14.12 -33.32
N LYS A 591 24.15 13.85 -32.32
CA LYS A 591 25.57 14.23 -32.35
C LYS A 591 26.34 13.50 -33.45
N TYR A 592 26.33 12.16 -33.45
CA TYR A 592 27.11 11.37 -34.40
C TYR A 592 26.83 11.75 -35.86
N LYS A 593 25.56 11.87 -36.24
CA LYS A 593 25.20 12.24 -37.61
C LYS A 593 25.58 13.68 -37.95
N THR A 594 25.44 14.60 -37.01
CA THR A 594 25.90 15.99 -37.22
C THR A 594 27.43 16.07 -37.31
N ASP A 595 28.17 15.21 -36.61
CA ASP A 595 29.63 15.20 -36.72
C ASP A 595 30.09 14.52 -38.02
N ALA A 596 29.32 13.55 -38.53
CA ALA A 596 29.63 12.79 -39.74
C ALA A 596 29.17 13.46 -41.04
N HIS A 597 28.26 14.43 -40.96
CA HIS A 597 27.79 15.23 -42.08
C HIS A 597 28.10 16.71 -41.79
N ASP A 598 28.56 17.49 -42.77
CA ASP A 598 28.82 18.94 -42.57
C ASP A 598 27.54 19.78 -42.34
N GLU A 599 26.42 19.17 -41.94
CA GLU A 599 25.13 19.80 -41.63
C GLU A 599 24.40 19.15 -40.44
N ALA A 600 23.61 19.94 -39.72
CA ALA A 600 22.86 19.49 -38.55
C ALA A 600 21.81 18.42 -38.91
N CYS A 601 21.81 17.29 -38.19
CA CYS A 601 20.89 16.19 -38.43
C CYS A 601 19.88 16.04 -37.28
N TYR A 602 18.59 16.16 -37.59
CA TYR A 602 17.48 16.16 -36.64
C TYR A 602 16.58 14.94 -36.78
N LEU A 603 15.99 14.49 -35.67
CA LEU A 603 14.91 13.50 -35.67
C LEU A 603 13.67 14.04 -36.39
N ARG A 604 13.12 13.27 -37.34
CA ARG A 604 11.99 13.69 -38.16
C ARG A 604 10.98 12.58 -38.42
N THR A 605 9.75 13.01 -38.74
CA THR A 605 8.68 12.17 -39.31
C THR A 605 8.59 12.33 -40.83
N PHE A 606 7.71 11.55 -41.46
CA PHE A 606 7.44 11.58 -42.89
C PHE A 606 5.95 11.76 -43.19
N GLN A 607 5.66 12.23 -44.41
CA GLN A 607 4.30 12.30 -44.93
C GLN A 607 3.78 10.89 -45.26
N GLY A 608 2.55 10.59 -44.83
CA GLY A 608 1.82 9.40 -45.24
C GLY A 608 2.27 8.07 -44.63
N ASN A 609 3.25 8.06 -43.71
CA ASN A 609 3.65 6.87 -42.97
C ASN A 609 4.20 7.24 -41.59
N ASP A 610 4.38 6.26 -40.71
CA ASP A 610 4.74 6.45 -39.29
C ASP A 610 6.23 6.30 -38.98
N HIS A 611 7.07 6.19 -40.00
CA HIS A 611 8.51 6.08 -39.78
C HIS A 611 9.09 7.34 -39.13
N VAL A 612 10.13 7.13 -38.35
CA VAL A 612 11.01 8.19 -37.85
C VAL A 612 12.44 7.91 -38.28
N ALA A 613 13.18 8.96 -38.61
CA ALA A 613 14.56 8.88 -39.07
C ALA A 613 15.31 10.18 -38.76
N LEU A 614 16.60 10.21 -39.04
CA LEU A 614 17.40 11.42 -39.06
C LEU A 614 17.35 12.09 -40.44
N GLY A 615 17.42 13.41 -40.46
CA GLY A 615 17.59 14.18 -41.70
C GLY A 615 18.08 15.58 -41.44
N GLY A 616 18.64 16.20 -42.48
CA GLY A 616 19.10 17.59 -42.43
C GLY A 616 17.98 18.61 -42.21
N PRO A 617 18.33 19.90 -42.17
CA PRO A 617 17.36 20.99 -42.10
C PRO A 617 16.35 20.89 -43.27
N ALA A 618 15.13 21.37 -43.06
CA ALA A 618 14.12 21.36 -44.11
C ALA A 618 14.61 22.20 -45.30
N LYS A 619 14.62 21.62 -46.50
CA LYS A 619 15.08 22.31 -47.73
C LYS A 619 13.95 23.09 -48.41
N GLY A 620 12.72 22.97 -47.90
CA GLY A 620 11.51 23.54 -48.48
C GLY A 620 11.03 22.75 -49.70
N GLY A 621 9.71 22.64 -49.87
CA GLY A 621 9.10 21.88 -50.97
C GLY A 621 7.73 21.31 -50.60
N ALA A 622 7.07 20.63 -51.55
CA ALA A 622 5.72 20.09 -51.38
C ALA A 622 5.61 18.91 -50.38
N SER A 623 6.74 18.37 -49.92
CA SER A 623 6.78 17.17 -49.05
C SER A 623 7.88 17.21 -47.98
N ASP A 624 8.51 18.36 -47.75
CA ASP A 624 9.59 18.52 -46.77
C ASP A 624 9.36 19.75 -45.89
N TYR A 625 8.57 19.57 -44.84
CA TYR A 625 8.15 20.64 -43.94
C TYR A 625 9.04 20.74 -42.71
N THR A 626 9.25 21.97 -42.21
CA THR A 626 9.96 22.23 -40.95
C THR A 626 9.30 21.51 -39.78
N SER A 627 7.96 21.50 -39.73
CA SER A 627 7.18 20.86 -38.67
C SER A 627 7.37 19.35 -38.54
N MET A 628 7.94 18.68 -39.55
CA MET A 628 8.30 17.26 -39.44
C MET A 628 9.44 17.01 -38.45
N ARG A 629 10.23 18.04 -38.11
CA ARG A 629 11.37 17.97 -37.18
C ARG A 629 11.11 18.67 -35.83
N GLU A 630 9.95 19.30 -35.69
CA GLU A 630 9.57 20.06 -34.50
C GLU A 630 8.80 19.14 -33.54
N TRP A 631 9.34 19.00 -32.33
CA TRP A 631 8.79 18.14 -31.29
C TRP A 631 8.40 18.97 -30.07
N ASN A 632 7.16 18.82 -29.63
CA ASN A 632 6.67 19.35 -28.37
C ASN A 632 6.98 18.31 -27.27
N LEU A 633 7.76 18.71 -26.27
CA LEU A 633 8.12 17.87 -25.12
C LEU A 633 7.10 18.14 -24.03
N ILE A 634 6.15 17.23 -23.85
CA ILE A 634 5.08 17.33 -22.86
C ILE A 634 5.53 16.57 -21.61
N PRO A 635 5.76 17.23 -20.47
CA PRO A 635 6.19 16.56 -19.24
C PRO A 635 5.13 15.59 -18.73
N THR A 636 5.52 14.38 -18.35
CA THR A 636 4.67 13.42 -17.63
C THR A 636 5.21 13.02 -16.26
N GLY A 637 6.45 13.42 -15.93
CA GLY A 637 7.11 13.20 -14.63
C GLY A 637 8.48 13.89 -14.56
N LEU A 638 9.24 13.70 -13.47
CA LEU A 638 10.59 14.27 -13.37
C LEU A 638 11.52 13.59 -14.39
N PHE A 639 11.94 14.35 -15.40
CA PHE A 639 12.71 13.87 -16.56
C PHE A 639 11.98 12.92 -17.52
N SER A 640 10.65 12.72 -17.38
CA SER A 640 9.83 11.92 -18.29
C SER A 640 8.96 12.81 -19.19
N PHE A 641 8.93 12.49 -20.49
CA PHE A 641 8.25 13.30 -21.49
C PHE A 641 7.53 12.44 -22.54
N LEU A 642 6.38 12.93 -23.00
CA LEU A 642 5.84 12.56 -24.31
C LEU A 642 6.47 13.47 -25.37
N LEU A 643 6.95 12.89 -26.47
CA LEU A 643 7.50 13.63 -27.59
C LEU A 643 6.46 13.69 -28.71
N GLN A 644 5.69 14.78 -28.75
CA GLN A 644 4.61 14.98 -29.73
C GLN A 644 5.17 15.66 -30.99
N ASN A 645 4.94 15.08 -32.17
CA ASN A 645 5.43 15.67 -33.42
C ASN A 645 4.46 16.72 -33.97
N LYS A 646 4.97 17.91 -34.31
CA LYS A 646 4.14 19.01 -34.80
C LYS A 646 3.43 18.70 -36.11
N TYR A 647 4.16 18.24 -37.14
CA TYR A 647 3.58 17.97 -38.45
C TYR A 647 2.45 16.95 -38.39
N LYS A 648 2.65 15.88 -37.60
CA LYS A 648 1.63 14.83 -37.43
C LYS A 648 0.35 15.36 -36.77
N THR A 649 0.48 16.28 -35.82
CA THR A 649 -0.65 16.99 -35.21
C THR A 649 -1.32 17.94 -36.19
N ASP A 650 -0.55 18.67 -37.00
CA ASP A 650 -1.08 19.64 -37.96
C ASP A 650 -1.87 18.98 -39.11
N VAL A 651 -1.50 17.75 -39.51
CA VAL A 651 -2.12 17.03 -40.65
C VAL A 651 -3.07 15.89 -40.27
N GLY A 652 -3.21 15.58 -38.97
CA GLY A 652 -4.01 14.48 -38.44
C GLY A 652 -5.19 14.95 -37.59
N THR A 653 -6.21 14.10 -37.40
CA THR A 653 -7.32 14.35 -36.46
C THR A 653 -6.96 14.06 -35.00
N GLU A 654 -5.80 13.46 -34.74
CA GLU A 654 -5.31 13.04 -33.43
C GLU A 654 -3.80 13.28 -33.30
N ALA A 655 -3.35 13.67 -32.11
CA ALA A 655 -1.94 13.88 -31.81
C ALA A 655 -1.12 12.59 -31.94
N SER A 656 0.10 12.71 -32.46
CA SER A 656 1.03 11.58 -32.59
C SER A 656 2.33 11.79 -31.81
N TYR A 657 2.78 10.71 -31.17
CA TYR A 657 3.92 10.71 -30.25
C TYR A 657 5.01 9.74 -30.72
N LEU A 658 6.27 10.02 -30.36
CA LEU A 658 7.36 9.05 -30.51
C LEU A 658 7.11 7.85 -29.60
N ARG A 659 7.17 6.63 -30.15
CA ARG A 659 6.74 5.42 -29.46
C ARG A 659 7.61 4.21 -29.78
N ALA A 660 7.77 3.31 -28.81
CA ALA A 660 8.35 1.98 -28.96
C ALA A 660 7.28 0.89 -29.14
N PHE A 661 7.65 -0.23 -29.78
CA PHE A 661 6.74 -1.34 -30.08
C PHE A 661 7.15 -2.66 -29.43
N ASP A 662 6.19 -3.58 -29.36
CA ASP A 662 6.39 -4.94 -28.84
C ASP A 662 7.28 -5.76 -29.78
N GLY A 663 8.09 -6.66 -29.21
CA GLY A 663 8.85 -7.68 -29.96
C GLY A 663 10.09 -7.20 -30.71
N GLU A 664 10.26 -5.90 -31.00
CA GLU A 664 11.42 -5.35 -31.72
C GLU A 664 11.95 -4.05 -31.08
N ASP A 665 13.17 -3.64 -31.47
CA ASP A 665 13.83 -2.39 -31.06
C ASP A 665 13.35 -1.16 -31.87
N ASN A 666 12.27 -1.30 -32.64
CA ASN A 666 11.79 -0.27 -33.54
C ASN A 666 11.10 0.89 -32.81
N VAL A 667 11.26 2.08 -33.37
CA VAL A 667 10.57 3.30 -32.96
C VAL A 667 9.80 3.88 -34.14
N ALA A 668 8.63 4.44 -33.86
CA ALA A 668 7.78 5.07 -34.87
C ALA A 668 6.98 6.23 -34.23
N SER A 669 6.31 7.03 -35.05
CA SER A 669 5.29 7.96 -34.58
C SER A 669 3.92 7.27 -34.54
N GLY A 670 3.18 7.31 -33.44
CA GLY A 670 1.88 6.63 -33.32
C GLY A 670 0.78 7.47 -32.67
N LYS A 671 -0.48 7.09 -32.93
CA LYS A 671 -1.68 7.69 -32.32
C LYS A 671 -1.87 7.20 -30.87
N SER A 672 -2.36 8.11 -30.02
CA SER A 672 -2.73 7.93 -28.61
C SER A 672 -1.60 7.56 -27.63
N ALA A 673 -1.62 8.22 -26.47
CA ALA A 673 -0.86 7.82 -25.27
C ALA A 673 -1.69 6.95 -24.31
N ARG A 674 -3.00 6.76 -24.59
CA ARG A 674 -3.96 6.06 -23.72
C ARG A 674 -5.12 5.50 -24.55
N GLY A 675 -5.31 4.17 -24.62
CA GLY A 675 -6.62 3.62 -24.97
C GLY A 675 -6.64 2.28 -25.69
N GLY A 676 -6.39 1.20 -24.95
CA GLY A 676 -6.70 -0.18 -25.34
C GLY A 676 -6.14 -1.17 -24.33
N ALA A 677 -6.73 -2.36 -24.18
CA ALA A 677 -6.28 -3.40 -23.24
C ALA A 677 -4.84 -3.92 -23.51
N SER A 678 -4.21 -3.48 -24.59
CA SER A 678 -2.82 -3.76 -24.98
C SER A 678 -1.93 -2.49 -25.06
N ASP A 679 -2.48 -1.33 -24.71
CA ASP A 679 -1.92 0.00 -25.00
C ASP A 679 -1.26 0.58 -23.75
N ASP A 680 -0.09 0.05 -23.41
CA ASP A 680 0.71 0.51 -22.28
C ASP A 680 1.18 1.96 -22.52
N ALA A 681 0.80 2.88 -21.63
CA ALA A 681 1.12 4.30 -21.74
C ALA A 681 2.64 4.53 -21.73
N SER A 682 3.39 3.68 -21.04
CA SER A 682 4.85 3.75 -20.94
C SER A 682 5.56 3.57 -22.29
N LYS A 683 4.90 3.00 -23.32
CA LYS A 683 5.46 2.84 -24.68
C LYS A 683 5.73 4.17 -25.37
N SER A 684 5.03 5.23 -24.97
CA SER A 684 5.19 6.57 -25.54
C SER A 684 5.95 7.53 -24.62
N GLU A 685 6.32 7.09 -23.42
CA GLU A 685 7.05 7.90 -22.44
C GLU A 685 8.57 7.71 -22.59
N TRP A 686 9.30 8.83 -22.51
CA TRP A 686 10.74 8.88 -22.69
C TRP A 686 11.42 9.62 -21.55
N LEU A 687 12.44 8.97 -20.98
CA LEU A 687 13.31 9.51 -19.94
C LEU A 687 14.47 10.25 -20.60
N LEU A 688 14.62 11.53 -20.27
CA LEU A 688 15.66 12.41 -20.79
C LEU A 688 16.74 12.63 -19.72
N THR A 689 17.91 12.04 -19.92
CA THR A 689 19.04 12.17 -18.99
C THR A 689 20.08 13.10 -19.58
N LYS A 690 20.38 14.20 -18.87
CA LYS A 690 21.43 15.16 -19.29
C LYS A 690 22.81 14.57 -19.01
N LEU A 691 23.71 14.68 -19.99
CA LEU A 691 25.11 14.27 -19.93
C LEU A 691 26.02 15.45 -19.59
N GLU A 692 27.18 15.16 -19.02
CA GLU A 692 28.21 16.15 -18.66
C GLU A 692 28.65 17.02 -19.86
N ASN A 693 28.62 16.45 -21.07
CA ASN A 693 28.98 17.15 -22.30
C ASN A 693 27.87 18.07 -22.86
N GLY A 694 26.76 18.23 -22.13
CA GLY A 694 25.63 19.08 -22.49
C GLY A 694 24.64 18.46 -23.48
N TYR A 695 24.83 17.19 -23.86
CA TYR A 695 23.85 16.40 -24.63
C TYR A 695 22.90 15.67 -23.69
N PHE A 696 21.91 14.99 -24.26
CA PHE A 696 20.94 14.15 -23.56
C PHE A 696 20.95 12.74 -24.16
N THR A 697 20.63 11.76 -23.33
CA THR A 697 20.16 10.45 -23.79
C THR A 697 18.64 10.37 -23.66
N LEU A 698 18.02 9.54 -24.50
CA LEU A 698 16.58 9.26 -24.46
C LEU A 698 16.39 7.76 -24.26
N GLN A 699 15.76 7.36 -23.16
CA GLN A 699 15.38 5.96 -22.89
C GLN A 699 13.86 5.83 -22.93
N ASN A 700 13.35 4.76 -23.51
CA ASN A 700 11.91 4.50 -23.52
C ASN A 700 11.50 3.83 -22.21
N LYS A 701 10.47 4.35 -21.54
CA LYS A 701 10.05 3.88 -20.21
C LYS A 701 9.54 2.44 -20.23
N TYR A 702 8.70 2.07 -21.20
CA TYR A 702 8.23 0.68 -21.36
C TYR A 702 9.38 -0.33 -21.47
N LYS A 703 10.41 -0.01 -22.27
CA LYS A 703 11.58 -0.88 -22.39
C LYS A 703 12.48 -0.86 -21.17
N ALA A 704 12.39 0.17 -20.33
CA ALA A 704 13.07 0.19 -19.04
C ALA A 704 12.34 -0.68 -18.01
N GLU A 705 11.00 -0.72 -18.07
CA GLU A 705 10.14 -1.54 -17.21
C GLU A 705 10.23 -3.05 -17.53
N LEU A 706 10.50 -3.42 -18.78
CA LEU A 706 10.60 -4.82 -19.21
C LEU A 706 11.93 -5.53 -18.86
N GLY A 707 12.99 -4.77 -18.53
CA GLY A 707 14.37 -5.28 -18.48
C GLY A 707 14.93 -5.61 -19.86
#